data_AF-A0A0V0X5J0-F1
#
_entry.id   AF-A0A0V0X5J0-F1
#
_cell.length_a   1.000
_cell.length_b   1.000
_cell.length_c   1.000
_cell.angle_alpha   90.00
_cell.angle_beta   90.00
_cell.angle_gamma   90.00
#
_symmetry.space_group_name_H-M   'P 1'
#
loop_
_entity.id
_entity.type
_entity.pdbx_description
1 polymer ?
#
loop_
_entity_poly.entity_id
_entity_poly.type
_entity_poly.pdbx_seq_one_letter_code
_entity_poly.pdbx_strand_id
1 'polypeptide(L)'
;MIQLLLQPVCVWFYWNDGLGEDLMLFSNWPTYCVCCFATAYFIYDVSDIVWHGKIREKAEVLLHHFAILFATMYVVTAVHAVGYCIVAMMVEVNTAFLHARKLMQMGGFSREQLCVRINIACNLATFCTFRFFPLTMLTLAIFTEKNRLPSWFWIYYSTSIAVLNVINVILFYRLIRTDVLSVGRYKQKSSNKKDELWWKTHRKMDSGCDRMELSRRIVGQEVVGADSELENFVTVVQIWWKKPHLVHRRIKGVDTVENPSIPERTMATFTRCGATADGGTFRKRKLIDRTGGCFVEYMWESDDRFICVPTSDDSEHCFYSRPYGVEMNTDKNDGVKVLQAFVFETSESEGAVDDDDQKLLEIFSCKLLKAMHRWISHKKGSLKLSNTLSLVNQERFWAHYRKLKANYARSLINDWTERSPAEKTVFEDISIAAYLLTIWEEERIEKGTTKMQSFVDLGCGNGLLVYLLNSEGHSGFGVDQRKRNIWDKFSSVSQLKEMRIDFTGNLDWLGKPNWIISNHADQLTPWIPIWATKLNDCNTFIIPCCPYDLFGKYQRQHNGQSHYRSYLLYIQEIMNSLDFSVNQDLLRIPSTKRICFVGRREKPCENVELKVEAVLSQPCGRPLHVSSIEKLADNSDKKSNTGENDPSRNCNNLPRSFTDELVYRIAAYLLQTKRLKRIRLDKQRVLTWNLGGEAKISDCLLLLDAEEKLMMKNMFGGFKTLLKNNHQTFQIQAGKVRLRDWSTVEIKHKEMKKTKPCWFDSTHPNGCPLTSDKCPFLHTYIF
;
A
#
# COMPACT_ATOMS: atom_id res chain seq x y z
N MET A 1 -16.82 5.57 -35.45
CA MET A 1 -16.89 5.87 -36.89
C MET A 1 -17.81 7.06 -37.16
N ILE A 2 -19.02 7.10 -36.61
CA ILE A 2 -19.98 8.22 -36.78
C ILE A 2 -19.49 9.54 -36.15
N GLN A 3 -18.87 9.51 -34.95
CA GLN A 3 -18.27 10.70 -34.32
C GLN A 3 -17.19 11.38 -35.19
N LEU A 4 -16.44 10.60 -35.99
CA LEU A 4 -15.41 11.12 -36.90
C LEU A 4 -15.99 11.87 -38.10
N LEU A 5 -17.27 11.64 -38.43
CA LEU A 5 -17.97 12.34 -39.52
C LEU A 5 -18.64 13.64 -39.04
N LEU A 6 -19.09 13.69 -37.79
CA LEU A 6 -19.69 14.89 -37.16
C LEU A 6 -18.68 16.00 -36.88
N GLN A 7 -17.44 15.60 -36.59
CA GLN A 7 -16.35 16.49 -36.16
C GLN A 7 -15.93 17.53 -37.23
N PRO A 8 -15.64 17.15 -38.49
CA PRO A 8 -15.35 18.12 -39.56
C PRO A 8 -16.50 19.08 -39.86
N VAL A 9 -17.74 18.60 -39.71
CA VAL A 9 -18.96 19.38 -39.94
C VAL A 9 -19.10 20.49 -38.88
N CYS A 10 -18.82 20.20 -37.61
CA CYS A 10 -18.83 21.20 -36.54
C CYS A 10 -17.79 22.31 -36.76
N VAL A 11 -16.60 21.94 -37.26
CA VAL A 11 -15.52 22.90 -37.61
C VAL A 11 -15.94 23.78 -38.78
N TRP A 12 -16.59 23.19 -39.80
CA TRP A 12 -17.07 23.93 -40.96
C TRP A 12 -18.12 24.99 -40.58
N PHE A 13 -19.08 24.64 -39.73
CA PHE A 13 -20.08 25.60 -39.23
C PHE A 13 -19.48 26.73 -38.41
N TYR A 14 -18.45 26.46 -37.61
CA TYR A 14 -17.79 27.49 -36.81
C TYR A 14 -17.12 28.57 -37.69
N TRP A 15 -16.44 28.16 -38.76
CA TRP A 15 -15.65 29.09 -39.60
C TRP A 15 -16.43 29.76 -40.73
N ASN A 16 -17.49 29.14 -41.26
CA ASN A 16 -18.17 29.64 -42.46
C ASN A 16 -19.53 30.30 -42.21
N ASP A 17 -20.20 30.03 -41.08
CA ASP A 17 -21.56 30.55 -40.83
C ASP A 17 -21.62 31.66 -39.75
N GLY A 18 -20.50 32.23 -39.32
CA GLY A 18 -20.50 33.32 -38.33
C GLY A 18 -20.89 32.88 -36.91
N LEU A 19 -20.88 31.57 -36.61
CA LEU A 19 -21.23 30.98 -35.31
C LEU A 19 -20.35 31.50 -34.15
N GLY A 20 -19.20 32.11 -34.44
CA GLY A 20 -18.33 32.76 -33.45
C GLY A 20 -18.81 34.14 -32.93
N GLU A 21 -19.86 34.73 -33.52
CA GLU A 21 -20.34 36.08 -33.15
C GLU A 21 -21.42 36.10 -32.05
N ASP A 22 -22.38 35.15 -32.07
CA ASP A 22 -23.39 34.96 -31.01
C ASP A 22 -23.72 33.47 -30.85
N LEU A 23 -23.11 32.81 -29.87
CA LEU A 23 -23.28 31.37 -29.62
C LEU A 23 -24.67 30.99 -29.07
N MET A 24 -25.42 31.96 -28.55
CA MET A 24 -26.73 31.75 -27.92
C MET A 24 -27.87 31.73 -28.91
N LEU A 25 -27.91 32.73 -29.79
CA LEU A 25 -29.01 32.96 -30.74
C LEU A 25 -28.75 32.31 -32.11
N PHE A 26 -27.51 31.93 -32.39
CA PHE A 26 -27.19 31.24 -33.61
C PHE A 26 -27.83 29.84 -33.64
N SER A 27 -28.77 29.67 -34.57
CA SER A 27 -29.41 28.41 -34.90
C SER A 27 -29.74 28.42 -36.39
N ASN A 28 -29.20 27.44 -37.12
CA ASN A 28 -29.59 27.18 -38.50
C ASN A 28 -30.03 25.72 -38.63
N TRP A 29 -30.86 25.42 -39.63
CA TRP A 29 -31.42 24.08 -39.81
C TRP A 29 -30.35 22.96 -39.83
N PRO A 30 -29.19 23.14 -40.50
CA PRO A 30 -28.12 22.14 -40.48
C PRO A 30 -27.47 21.92 -39.10
N THR A 31 -27.18 22.98 -38.35
CA THR A 31 -26.56 22.86 -37.00
C THR A 31 -27.50 22.26 -35.99
N TYR A 32 -28.80 22.58 -36.06
CA TYR A 32 -29.82 21.93 -35.25
C TYR A 32 -29.93 20.43 -35.58
N CYS A 33 -29.91 20.03 -36.86
CA CYS A 33 -29.88 18.63 -37.26
C CYS A 33 -28.67 17.87 -36.69
N VAL A 34 -27.49 18.51 -36.65
CA VAL A 34 -26.28 17.93 -36.03
C VAL A 34 -26.47 17.70 -34.53
N CYS A 35 -27.05 18.66 -33.81
CA CYS A 35 -27.36 18.51 -32.38
C CYS A 35 -28.37 17.40 -32.10
N CYS A 36 -29.42 17.28 -32.92
CA CYS A 36 -30.41 16.20 -32.83
C CYS A 36 -29.76 14.83 -33.04
N PHE A 37 -28.94 14.70 -34.08
CA PHE A 37 -28.23 13.46 -34.40
C PHE A 37 -27.22 13.07 -33.31
N ALA A 38 -26.48 14.04 -32.77
CA ALA A 38 -25.57 13.81 -31.65
C ALA A 38 -26.32 13.35 -30.39
N THR A 39 -27.46 13.97 -30.09
CA THR A 39 -28.31 13.59 -28.95
C THR A 39 -28.84 12.16 -29.10
N ALA A 40 -29.31 11.78 -30.30
CA ALA A 40 -29.75 10.42 -30.59
C ALA A 40 -28.61 9.39 -30.42
N TYR A 41 -27.39 9.73 -30.81
CA TYR A 41 -26.23 8.88 -30.62
C TYR A 41 -25.90 8.67 -29.13
N PHE A 42 -25.92 9.74 -28.31
CA PHE A 42 -25.70 9.60 -26.86
C PHE A 42 -26.80 8.78 -26.17
N ILE A 43 -28.06 8.87 -26.63
CA ILE A 43 -29.15 8.01 -26.16
C ILE A 43 -28.85 6.54 -26.48
N TYR A 44 -28.42 6.25 -27.71
CA TYR A 44 -28.04 4.91 -28.13
C TYR A 44 -26.90 4.35 -27.27
N ASP A 45 -25.84 5.13 -27.05
CA ASP A 45 -24.65 4.68 -26.31
C ASP A 45 -24.97 4.40 -24.83
N VAL A 46 -25.80 5.25 -24.20
CA VAL A 46 -26.31 4.99 -22.84
C VAL A 46 -27.17 3.72 -22.81
N SER A 47 -28.04 3.53 -23.81
CA SER A 47 -28.93 2.36 -23.88
C SER A 47 -28.14 1.06 -24.05
N ASP A 48 -27.11 1.07 -24.91
CA ASP A 48 -26.23 -0.09 -25.12
C ASP A 48 -25.44 -0.46 -23.85
N ILE A 49 -24.91 0.54 -23.14
CA ILE A 49 -24.19 0.32 -21.88
C ILE A 49 -25.12 -0.25 -20.79
N VAL A 50 -26.37 0.21 -20.73
CA VAL A 50 -27.36 -0.28 -19.74
C VAL A 50 -27.83 -1.69 -20.07
N TRP A 51 -27.99 -2.02 -21.35
CA TRP A 51 -28.52 -3.32 -21.78
C TRP A 51 -27.46 -4.43 -21.79
N HIS A 52 -26.24 -4.13 -22.25
CA HIS A 52 -25.17 -5.13 -22.44
C HIS A 52 -24.01 -5.01 -21.43
N GLY A 53 -23.98 -3.96 -20.60
CA GLY A 53 -22.87 -3.66 -19.70
C GLY A 53 -23.15 -3.95 -18.22
N LYS A 54 -22.10 -4.33 -17.48
CA LYS A 54 -22.14 -4.32 -16.01
C LYS A 54 -22.13 -2.87 -15.52
N ILE A 55 -23.31 -2.33 -15.20
CA ILE A 55 -23.55 -0.93 -14.79
C ILE A 55 -22.56 -0.45 -13.71
N ARG A 56 -22.19 -1.32 -12.74
CA ARG A 56 -21.22 -1.00 -11.69
C ARG A 56 -19.77 -0.87 -12.18
N GLU A 57 -19.38 -1.60 -13.22
CA GLU A 57 -18.01 -1.57 -13.75
C GLU A 57 -17.77 -0.35 -14.66
N LYS A 58 -18.83 0.20 -15.28
CA LYS A 58 -18.76 1.36 -16.21
C LYS A 58 -19.41 2.64 -15.67
N ALA A 59 -19.66 2.73 -14.36
CA ALA A 59 -20.41 3.82 -13.74
C ALA A 59 -19.85 5.22 -14.03
N GLU A 60 -18.53 5.38 -14.11
CA GLU A 60 -17.87 6.67 -14.42
C GLU A 60 -18.20 7.14 -15.85
N VAL A 61 -18.12 6.24 -16.82
CA VAL A 61 -18.44 6.54 -18.23
C VAL A 61 -19.93 6.83 -18.38
N LEU A 62 -20.78 6.08 -17.68
CA LEU A 62 -22.23 6.25 -17.71
C LEU A 62 -22.67 7.61 -17.13
N LEU A 63 -22.09 8.04 -16.00
CA LEU A 63 -22.34 9.36 -15.41
C LEU A 63 -21.96 10.51 -16.36
N HIS A 64 -20.84 10.36 -17.07
CA HIS A 64 -20.41 11.33 -18.08
C HIS A 64 -21.41 11.43 -19.25
N HIS A 65 -21.90 10.30 -19.76
CA HIS A 65 -22.87 10.29 -20.87
C HIS A 65 -24.22 10.86 -20.46
N PHE A 66 -24.69 10.60 -19.24
CA PHE A 66 -25.89 11.24 -18.70
C PHE A 66 -25.76 12.76 -18.59
N ALA A 67 -24.59 13.27 -18.20
CA ALA A 67 -24.34 14.70 -18.12
C ALA A 67 -24.37 15.38 -19.52
N ILE A 68 -23.78 14.73 -20.52
CA ILE A 68 -23.84 15.24 -21.90
C ILE A 68 -25.29 15.21 -22.42
N LEU A 69 -25.99 14.09 -22.22
CA LEU A 69 -27.36 13.89 -22.69
C LEU A 69 -28.33 14.90 -22.07
N PHE A 70 -28.19 15.23 -20.79
CA PHE A 70 -28.99 16.28 -20.15
C PHE A 70 -28.74 17.66 -20.79
N ALA A 71 -27.49 17.97 -21.12
CA ALA A 71 -27.13 19.24 -21.77
C ALA A 71 -27.66 19.34 -23.20
N THR A 72 -27.48 18.30 -24.02
CA THR A 72 -27.88 18.31 -25.43
C THR A 72 -29.39 18.19 -25.60
N MET A 73 -30.08 17.45 -24.72
CA MET A 73 -31.55 17.35 -24.73
C MET A 73 -32.20 18.71 -24.45
N TYR A 74 -31.64 19.51 -23.54
CA TYR A 74 -32.11 20.86 -23.30
C TYR A 74 -31.96 21.76 -24.53
N VAL A 75 -30.81 21.70 -25.21
CA VAL A 75 -30.56 22.48 -26.45
C VAL A 75 -31.53 22.09 -27.56
N VAL A 76 -31.80 20.79 -27.74
CA VAL A 76 -32.74 20.28 -28.76
C VAL A 76 -34.18 20.68 -28.43
N THR A 77 -34.62 20.56 -27.17
CA THR A 77 -36.00 20.87 -26.78
C THR A 77 -36.29 22.36 -26.70
N ALA A 78 -35.33 23.16 -26.24
CA ALA A 78 -35.48 24.61 -26.16
C ALA A 78 -35.20 25.32 -27.50
N VAL A 79 -34.47 24.69 -28.43
CA VAL A 79 -33.94 25.32 -29.66
C VAL A 79 -33.15 26.60 -29.33
N HIS A 80 -32.45 26.60 -28.20
CA HIS A 80 -31.62 27.70 -27.71
C HIS A 80 -30.22 27.17 -27.40
N ALA A 81 -29.18 28.00 -27.59
CA ALA A 81 -27.78 27.64 -27.35
C ALA A 81 -27.25 26.48 -28.24
N VAL A 82 -27.71 26.43 -29.50
CA VAL A 82 -27.23 25.47 -30.50
C VAL A 82 -25.72 25.65 -30.77
N GLY A 83 -25.25 26.90 -30.85
CA GLY A 83 -23.82 27.22 -30.99
C GLY A 83 -22.95 26.64 -29.86
N TYR A 84 -23.42 26.67 -28.61
CA TYR A 84 -22.73 26.06 -27.46
C TYR A 84 -22.56 24.55 -27.63
N CYS A 85 -23.58 23.86 -28.15
CA CYS A 85 -23.52 22.42 -28.39
C CYS A 85 -22.50 22.10 -29.49
N ILE A 86 -22.48 22.86 -30.59
CA ILE A 86 -21.54 22.67 -31.69
C ILE A 86 -20.09 22.88 -31.22
N VAL A 87 -19.81 23.96 -30.48
CA VAL A 87 -18.46 24.23 -29.93
C VAL A 87 -18.05 23.17 -28.90
N ALA A 88 -18.97 22.69 -28.07
CA ALA A 88 -18.68 21.60 -27.13
C ALA A 88 -18.29 20.30 -27.84
N MET A 89 -18.91 19.99 -28.98
CA MET A 89 -18.59 18.81 -29.79
C MET A 89 -17.24 18.91 -30.51
N MET A 90 -16.68 20.11 -30.73
CA MET A 90 -15.34 20.29 -31.30
C MET A 90 -14.23 19.67 -30.43
N VAL A 91 -14.47 19.52 -29.12
CA VAL A 91 -13.54 18.89 -28.16
C VAL A 91 -13.22 17.44 -28.51
N GLU A 92 -14.12 16.77 -29.23
CA GLU A 92 -13.96 15.39 -29.67
C GLU A 92 -13.04 15.24 -30.89
N VAL A 93 -12.71 16.30 -31.62
CA VAL A 93 -11.76 16.23 -32.76
C VAL A 93 -10.40 15.67 -32.31
N ASN A 94 -9.96 16.02 -31.10
CA ASN A 94 -8.71 15.51 -30.55
C ASN A 94 -8.76 14.00 -30.20
N THR A 95 -9.93 13.43 -29.88
CA THR A 95 -10.01 12.02 -29.47
C THR A 95 -9.67 11.07 -30.61
N ALA A 96 -9.88 11.48 -31.87
CA ALA A 96 -9.42 10.76 -33.06
C ALA A 96 -7.91 10.45 -33.04
N PHE A 97 -7.08 11.44 -32.68
CA PHE A 97 -5.63 11.29 -32.61
C PHE A 97 -5.21 10.45 -31.41
N LEU A 98 -5.95 10.53 -30.30
CA LEU A 98 -5.75 9.69 -29.13
C LEU A 98 -6.05 8.20 -29.42
N HIS A 99 -7.11 7.93 -30.20
CA HIS A 99 -7.45 6.58 -30.65
C HIS A 99 -6.45 6.04 -31.67
N ALA A 100 -6.06 6.86 -32.66
CA ALA A 100 -5.03 6.49 -33.62
C ALA A 100 -3.71 6.16 -32.93
N ARG A 101 -3.32 6.93 -31.90
CA ARG A 101 -2.18 6.62 -31.04
C ARG A 101 -2.34 5.28 -30.34
N LYS A 102 -3.50 5.02 -29.72
CA LYS A 102 -3.74 3.76 -29.01
C LYS A 102 -3.68 2.56 -29.96
N LEU A 103 -4.18 2.72 -31.18
CA LEU A 103 -4.07 1.73 -32.26
C LEU A 103 -2.61 1.53 -32.71
N MET A 104 -1.82 2.59 -32.84
CA MET A 104 -0.38 2.45 -33.15
C MET A 104 0.41 1.80 -32.01
N GLN A 105 0.04 2.06 -30.76
CA GLN A 105 0.61 1.37 -29.60
C GLN A 105 0.23 -0.10 -29.58
N MET A 106 -1.02 -0.44 -29.92
CA MET A 106 -1.49 -1.81 -30.07
C MET A 106 -0.84 -2.52 -31.27
N GLY A 107 -0.56 -1.80 -32.36
CA GLY A 107 0.14 -2.29 -33.55
C GLY A 107 1.67 -2.33 -33.42
N GLY A 108 2.23 -2.07 -32.23
CA GLY A 108 3.67 -2.21 -31.98
C GLY A 108 4.57 -1.15 -32.65
N PHE A 109 4.01 -0.03 -33.12
CA PHE A 109 4.79 1.02 -33.79
C PHE A 109 5.77 1.69 -32.79
N SER A 110 7.03 1.81 -33.19
CA SER A 110 8.06 2.41 -32.34
C SER A 110 7.94 3.94 -32.32
N ARG A 111 8.30 4.57 -31.20
CA ARG A 111 8.25 6.05 -31.04
C ARG A 111 9.17 6.82 -31.99
N GLU A 112 10.08 6.13 -32.66
CA GLU A 112 11.02 6.72 -33.62
C GLU A 112 10.44 6.75 -35.05
N GLN A 113 9.42 5.95 -35.33
CA GLN A 113 8.77 5.94 -36.64
C GLN A 113 8.07 7.27 -36.92
N LEU A 114 8.19 7.73 -38.17
CA LEU A 114 7.67 9.01 -38.62
C LEU A 114 6.16 9.13 -38.39
N CYS A 115 5.40 8.06 -38.62
CA CYS A 115 3.95 8.03 -38.38
C CYS A 115 3.58 8.31 -36.91
N VAL A 116 4.32 7.75 -35.96
CA VAL A 116 4.09 7.96 -34.52
C VAL A 116 4.48 9.37 -34.11
N ARG A 117 5.59 9.92 -34.64
CA ARG A 117 6.00 11.31 -34.37
C ARG A 117 5.01 12.33 -34.94
N ILE A 118 4.53 12.09 -36.16
CA ILE A 118 3.47 12.90 -36.76
C ILE A 118 2.21 12.83 -35.90
N ASN A 119 1.78 11.65 -35.48
CA ASN A 119 0.62 11.53 -34.61
C ASN A 119 0.82 12.24 -33.26
N ILE A 120 1.99 12.13 -32.62
CA ILE A 120 2.28 12.86 -31.37
C ILE A 120 2.18 14.38 -31.59
N ALA A 121 2.75 14.89 -32.68
CA ALA A 121 2.69 16.31 -33.03
C ALA A 121 1.25 16.76 -33.32
N CYS A 122 0.52 16.00 -34.15
CA CYS A 122 -0.89 16.26 -34.45
C CYS A 122 -1.77 16.18 -33.21
N ASN A 123 -1.53 15.20 -32.32
CA ASN A 123 -2.27 15.05 -31.07
C ASN A 123 -2.02 16.24 -30.14
N LEU A 124 -0.76 16.70 -30.00
CA LEU A 124 -0.45 17.86 -29.17
C LEU A 124 -1.05 19.15 -29.73
N ALA A 125 -0.91 19.37 -31.05
CA ALA A 125 -1.48 20.53 -31.73
C ALA A 125 -3.00 20.55 -31.60
N THR A 126 -3.67 19.43 -31.88
CA THR A 126 -5.12 19.30 -31.80
C THR A 126 -5.64 19.37 -30.37
N PHE A 127 -4.85 18.96 -29.37
CA PHE A 127 -5.24 19.12 -27.97
C PHE A 127 -5.33 20.61 -27.61
N CYS A 128 -4.36 21.42 -28.04
CA CYS A 128 -4.38 22.86 -27.82
C CYS A 128 -5.52 23.54 -28.58
N THR A 129 -5.68 23.23 -29.88
CA THR A 129 -6.64 23.92 -30.74
C THR A 129 -8.08 23.46 -30.58
N PHE A 130 -8.33 22.19 -30.27
CA PHE A 130 -9.69 21.64 -30.19
C PHE A 130 -10.14 21.35 -28.78
N ARG A 131 -9.26 21.30 -27.77
CA ARG A 131 -9.71 21.21 -26.37
C ARG A 131 -9.61 22.53 -25.64
N PHE A 132 -8.42 23.13 -25.54
CA PHE A 132 -8.28 24.36 -24.75
C PHE A 132 -9.01 25.55 -25.36
N PHE A 133 -8.93 25.75 -26.68
CA PHE A 133 -9.59 26.88 -27.32
C PHE A 133 -11.13 26.83 -27.21
N PRO A 134 -11.83 25.75 -27.61
CA PRO A 134 -13.29 25.67 -27.47
C PRO A 134 -13.78 25.76 -26.02
N LEU A 135 -13.09 25.10 -25.08
CA LEU A 135 -13.46 25.18 -23.66
C LEU A 135 -13.26 26.58 -23.09
N THR A 136 -12.22 27.30 -23.53
CA THR A 136 -12.01 28.71 -23.14
C THR A 136 -13.12 29.58 -23.70
N MET A 137 -13.52 29.38 -24.96
CA MET A 137 -14.63 30.12 -25.56
C MET A 137 -15.95 29.88 -24.83
N LEU A 138 -16.29 28.62 -24.56
CA LEU A 138 -17.49 28.27 -23.79
C LEU A 138 -17.46 28.86 -22.37
N THR A 139 -16.28 28.88 -21.75
CA THR A 139 -16.07 29.50 -20.43
C THR A 139 -16.27 31.01 -20.51
N LEU A 140 -15.80 31.70 -21.54
CA LEU A 140 -16.01 33.14 -21.68
C LEU A 140 -17.48 33.45 -21.97
N ALA A 141 -18.09 32.72 -22.91
CA ALA A 141 -19.46 32.93 -23.36
C ALA A 141 -20.46 32.77 -22.20
N ILE A 142 -20.30 31.75 -21.34
CA ILE A 142 -21.20 31.53 -20.20
C ILE A 142 -21.14 32.66 -19.15
N PHE A 143 -20.02 33.38 -19.06
CA PHE A 143 -19.87 34.52 -18.13
C PHE A 143 -20.35 35.83 -18.75
N THR A 144 -20.14 36.04 -20.05
CA THR A 144 -20.60 37.25 -20.75
C THR A 144 -22.11 37.25 -20.96
N GLU A 145 -22.73 36.09 -21.14
CA GLU A 145 -24.14 35.95 -21.51
C GLU A 145 -25.01 35.42 -20.36
N LYS A 146 -24.52 35.49 -19.11
CA LYS A 146 -25.21 34.97 -17.91
C LYS A 146 -26.69 35.37 -17.80
N ASN A 147 -27.02 36.60 -18.20
CA ASN A 147 -28.38 37.14 -18.09
C ASN A 147 -29.36 36.58 -19.12
N ARG A 148 -28.87 35.82 -20.13
CA ARG A 148 -29.68 35.21 -21.19
C ARG A 148 -30.02 33.73 -20.93
N LEU A 149 -29.50 33.13 -19.86
CA LEU A 149 -29.71 31.72 -19.50
C LEU A 149 -30.54 31.56 -18.22
N PRO A 150 -31.43 30.54 -18.14
CA PRO A 150 -32.06 30.19 -16.88
C PRO A 150 -31.02 29.86 -15.81
N SER A 151 -31.24 30.32 -14.58
CA SER A 151 -30.23 30.21 -13.51
C SER A 151 -29.81 28.76 -13.23
N TRP A 152 -30.74 27.80 -13.33
CA TRP A 152 -30.45 26.38 -13.13
C TRP A 152 -29.53 25.82 -14.22
N PHE A 153 -29.76 26.20 -15.49
CA PHE A 153 -28.95 25.74 -16.62
C PHE A 153 -27.57 26.36 -16.57
N TRP A 154 -27.48 27.65 -16.22
CA TRP A 154 -26.21 28.34 -16.02
C TRP A 154 -25.37 27.68 -14.91
N ILE A 155 -25.95 27.35 -13.75
CA ILE A 155 -25.24 26.65 -12.67
C ILE A 155 -24.73 25.28 -13.14
N TYR A 156 -25.59 24.49 -13.77
CA TYR A 156 -25.24 23.17 -14.29
C TYR A 156 -24.10 23.23 -15.30
N TYR A 157 -24.22 24.11 -16.29
CA TYR A 157 -23.29 24.22 -17.41
C TYR A 157 -21.94 24.81 -16.95
N SER A 158 -21.96 25.79 -16.03
CA SER A 158 -20.75 26.36 -15.39
C SER A 158 -19.95 25.30 -14.62
N THR A 159 -20.66 24.44 -13.86
CA THR A 159 -20.05 23.37 -13.07
C THR A 159 -19.44 22.31 -13.99
N SER A 160 -20.17 21.93 -15.04
CA SER A 160 -19.72 20.94 -16.03
C SER A 160 -18.47 21.41 -16.79
N ILE A 161 -18.45 22.68 -17.24
CA ILE A 161 -17.29 23.28 -17.90
C ILE A 161 -16.08 23.38 -16.96
N ALA A 162 -16.28 23.74 -15.69
CA ALA A 162 -15.19 23.79 -14.71
C ALA A 162 -14.53 22.41 -14.50
N VAL A 163 -15.35 21.35 -14.38
CA VAL A 163 -14.86 19.97 -14.27
C VAL A 163 -14.10 19.56 -15.54
N LEU A 164 -14.63 19.85 -16.73
CA LEU A 164 -13.96 19.54 -18.00
C LEU A 164 -12.62 20.26 -18.14
N ASN A 165 -12.51 21.53 -17.73
CA ASN A 165 -11.25 22.27 -17.74
C ASN A 165 -10.19 21.61 -16.85
N VAL A 166 -10.55 21.22 -15.61
CA VAL A 166 -9.62 20.53 -14.69
C VAL A 166 -9.15 19.19 -15.26
N ILE A 167 -10.08 18.38 -15.78
CA ILE A 167 -9.75 17.09 -16.40
C ILE A 167 -8.79 17.29 -17.58
N ASN A 168 -9.03 18.29 -18.43
CA ASN A 168 -8.20 18.54 -19.61
C ASN A 168 -6.79 19.01 -19.25
N VAL A 169 -6.61 19.81 -18.18
CA VAL A 169 -5.28 20.17 -17.65
C VAL A 169 -4.52 18.93 -17.16
N ILE A 170 -5.19 18.03 -16.43
CA ILE A 170 -4.58 16.79 -15.94
C ILE A 170 -4.16 15.88 -17.10
N LEU A 171 -5.04 15.72 -18.10
CA LEU A 171 -4.76 14.91 -19.30
C LEU A 171 -3.60 15.48 -20.11
N PHE A 172 -3.55 16.79 -20.29
CA PHE A 172 -2.46 17.47 -20.99
C PHE A 172 -1.12 17.29 -20.27
N TYR A 173 -1.09 17.44 -18.95
CA TYR A 173 0.11 17.19 -18.16
C TYR A 173 0.60 15.74 -18.29
N ARG A 174 -0.31 14.76 -18.22
CA ARG A 174 0.03 13.34 -18.44
C ARG A 174 0.57 13.09 -19.84
N LEU A 175 0.00 13.73 -20.85
CA LEU A 175 0.43 13.62 -22.25
C LEU A 175 1.86 14.14 -22.43
N ILE A 176 2.15 15.36 -21.96
CA ILE A 176 3.49 15.96 -22.00
C ILE A 176 4.50 15.08 -21.25
N ARG A 177 4.16 14.61 -20.04
CA ARG A 177 5.06 13.77 -19.25
C ARG A 177 5.41 12.46 -19.96
N THR A 178 4.44 11.86 -20.63
CA THR A 178 4.59 10.54 -21.23
C THR A 178 5.29 10.60 -22.59
N ASP A 179 5.03 11.64 -23.39
CA ASP A 179 5.48 11.70 -24.79
C ASP A 179 6.56 12.74 -25.07
N VAL A 180 6.64 13.82 -24.28
CA VAL A 180 7.62 14.90 -24.47
C VAL A 180 8.77 14.80 -23.46
N LEU A 181 8.45 14.60 -22.18
CA LEU A 181 9.44 14.61 -21.09
C LEU A 181 10.07 13.24 -20.80
N SER A 182 9.59 12.16 -21.41
CA SER A 182 10.22 10.84 -21.25
C SER A 182 11.51 10.67 -22.06
N VAL A 183 12.01 11.74 -22.69
CA VAL A 183 13.35 11.80 -23.30
C VAL A 183 14.38 11.85 -22.18
N GLY A 184 14.83 10.69 -21.70
CA GLY A 184 15.89 10.64 -20.69
C GLY A 184 16.15 9.32 -19.98
N ARG A 185 15.36 8.26 -20.21
CA ARG A 185 15.63 6.92 -19.64
C ARG A 185 15.51 5.79 -20.66
N TYR A 186 15.93 6.05 -21.89
CA TYR A 186 16.13 5.00 -22.87
C TYR A 186 17.33 5.37 -23.75
N LYS A 187 18.52 5.08 -23.23
CA LYS A 187 19.75 5.15 -24.02
C LYS A 187 20.59 3.91 -23.74
N GLN A 188 20.20 2.81 -24.38
CA GLN A 188 21.13 1.92 -25.09
C GLN A 188 20.33 0.91 -25.92
N LYS A 189 20.17 1.22 -27.20
CA LYS A 189 20.39 0.28 -28.29
C LYS A 189 20.60 1.09 -29.54
N SER A 190 21.87 1.44 -29.79
CA SER A 190 22.30 1.78 -31.14
C SER A 190 22.17 0.50 -31.96
N SER A 191 21.37 0.57 -33.02
CA SER A 191 21.46 -0.30 -34.19
C SER A 191 22.94 -0.43 -34.56
N ASN A 192 23.44 -1.67 -34.57
CA ASN A 192 24.68 -1.99 -35.25
C ASN A 192 24.30 -2.61 -36.59
N LYS A 193 24.81 -2.00 -37.66
CA LYS A 193 24.55 -2.27 -39.08
C LYS A 193 25.12 -3.63 -39.57
N LYS A 194 25.17 -4.66 -38.72
CA LYS A 194 25.75 -5.98 -39.01
C LYS A 194 24.72 -7.11 -39.18
N ASP A 195 23.47 -6.92 -38.79
CA ASP A 195 22.48 -8.02 -38.78
C ASP A 195 21.76 -8.23 -40.12
N GLU A 196 21.92 -7.32 -41.09
CA GLU A 196 21.33 -7.44 -42.43
C GLU A 196 22.14 -8.34 -43.38
N LEU A 197 23.36 -8.72 -42.98
CA LEU A 197 24.26 -9.58 -43.77
C LEU A 197 24.25 -11.05 -43.32
N TRP A 198 23.73 -11.35 -42.12
CA TRP A 198 23.69 -12.72 -41.60
C TRP A 198 22.58 -13.56 -42.21
N TRP A 199 21.42 -12.96 -42.52
CA TRP A 199 20.25 -13.65 -43.09
C TRP A 199 20.42 -14.12 -44.54
N LYS A 200 21.50 -13.70 -45.24
CA LYS A 200 21.73 -14.07 -46.63
C LYS A 200 22.59 -15.32 -46.83
N THR A 201 23.23 -15.85 -45.77
CA THR A 201 24.32 -16.84 -45.96
C THR A 201 24.04 -18.25 -45.44
N HIS A 202 22.92 -18.50 -44.76
CA HIS A 202 22.64 -19.84 -44.23
C HIS A 202 21.32 -20.39 -44.76
N ARG A 203 21.37 -20.87 -46.00
CA ARG A 203 20.36 -21.79 -46.55
C ARG A 203 21.09 -23.02 -47.11
N LYS A 204 20.70 -24.19 -46.58
CA LYS A 204 20.93 -25.59 -47.01
C LYS A 204 21.70 -26.43 -45.98
N MET A 205 20.99 -27.37 -45.33
CA MET A 205 21.29 -28.80 -45.48
C MET A 205 20.19 -29.67 -44.84
N ASP A 206 19.60 -30.47 -45.74
CA ASP A 206 18.92 -31.76 -45.68
C ASP A 206 18.52 -32.51 -44.38
N SER A 207 17.29 -33.03 -44.49
CA SER A 207 16.84 -34.43 -44.33
C SER A 207 16.53 -35.03 -42.95
N GLY A 208 15.32 -35.59 -42.84
CA GLY A 208 14.99 -36.69 -41.91
C GLY A 208 13.76 -36.45 -41.03
N CYS A 209 12.70 -37.24 -41.25
CA CYS A 209 11.45 -37.26 -40.49
C CYS A 209 11.65 -37.66 -39.01
N ASP A 210 10.71 -37.25 -38.15
CA ASP A 210 10.50 -37.62 -36.74
C ASP A 210 11.41 -36.99 -35.66
N ARG A 211 11.15 -35.70 -35.40
CA ARG A 211 11.16 -35.07 -34.07
C ARG A 211 10.63 -33.64 -34.20
N MET A 212 9.56 -33.29 -33.48
CA MET A 212 9.24 -31.87 -33.26
C MET A 212 10.37 -31.26 -32.44
N GLU A 213 11.31 -30.59 -33.10
CA GLU A 213 12.36 -29.82 -32.44
C GLU A 213 11.71 -28.54 -31.90
N LEU A 214 11.59 -28.41 -30.58
CA LEU A 214 11.17 -27.13 -30.00
C LEU A 214 12.36 -26.19 -29.94
N SER A 215 12.24 -25.05 -30.60
CA SER A 215 13.25 -24.00 -30.55
C SER A 215 13.06 -23.19 -29.27
N ARG A 216 14.17 -22.89 -28.61
CA ARG A 216 14.18 -22.00 -27.45
C ARG A 216 14.23 -20.55 -27.95
N ARG A 217 13.21 -19.77 -27.62
CA ARG A 217 13.18 -18.33 -27.92
C ARG A 217 13.42 -17.51 -26.67
N ILE A 218 14.43 -16.64 -26.70
CA ILE A 218 14.66 -15.64 -25.66
C ILE A 218 13.61 -14.54 -25.80
N VAL A 219 12.83 -14.32 -24.75
CA VAL A 219 11.75 -13.33 -24.74
C VAL A 219 12.13 -12.04 -24.03
N GLY A 220 13.20 -12.05 -23.24
CA GLY A 220 13.76 -10.85 -22.63
C GLY A 220 15.06 -11.11 -21.88
N GLN A 221 15.82 -10.05 -21.63
CA GLN A 221 17.09 -10.08 -20.91
C GLN A 221 17.27 -8.80 -20.08
N GLU A 222 17.83 -8.92 -18.88
CA GLU A 222 18.17 -7.83 -17.96
C GLU A 222 19.59 -8.03 -17.43
N VAL A 223 20.38 -6.96 -17.39
CA VAL A 223 21.76 -6.98 -16.88
C VAL A 223 21.75 -6.89 -15.35
N VAL A 224 22.51 -7.77 -14.69
CA VAL A 224 22.60 -7.90 -13.23
C VAL A 224 24.08 -7.78 -12.84
N GLY A 225 24.40 -6.84 -11.94
CA GLY A 225 25.74 -6.27 -11.82
C GLY A 225 26.73 -6.93 -10.86
N ALA A 226 26.37 -7.94 -10.06
CA ALA A 226 27.27 -8.47 -9.01
C ALA A 226 27.14 -9.98 -8.70
N ASP A 227 28.22 -10.59 -8.18
CA ASP A 227 28.25 -12.03 -7.86
C ASP A 227 27.27 -12.49 -6.78
N SER A 228 26.93 -11.63 -5.82
CA SER A 228 25.93 -11.90 -4.76
C SER A 228 24.50 -12.11 -5.28
N GLU A 229 24.28 -11.87 -6.57
CA GLU A 229 22.96 -11.97 -7.20
C GLU A 229 22.60 -13.41 -7.60
N LEU A 230 23.58 -14.33 -7.67
CA LEU A 230 23.31 -15.75 -7.87
C LEU A 230 22.66 -16.39 -6.63
N GLU A 231 23.19 -16.11 -5.43
CA GLU A 231 22.57 -16.53 -4.16
C GLU A 231 21.14 -15.97 -4.01
N ASN A 232 20.94 -14.71 -4.43
CA ASN A 232 19.62 -14.10 -4.42
C ASN A 232 18.69 -14.70 -5.50
N PHE A 233 19.20 -15.08 -6.67
CA PHE A 233 18.44 -15.81 -7.69
C PHE A 233 17.91 -17.13 -7.13
N VAL A 234 18.79 -17.96 -6.57
CA VAL A 234 18.41 -19.22 -5.90
C VAL A 234 17.36 -18.95 -4.82
N THR A 235 17.56 -17.94 -3.98
CA THR A 235 16.61 -17.56 -2.93
C THR A 235 15.24 -17.17 -3.49
N VAL A 236 15.19 -16.42 -4.59
CA VAL A 236 13.96 -15.99 -5.26
C VAL A 236 13.23 -17.17 -5.89
N VAL A 237 13.96 -18.07 -6.55
CA VAL A 237 13.40 -19.31 -7.10
C VAL A 237 12.82 -20.18 -5.98
N GLN A 238 13.53 -20.32 -4.85
CA GLN A 238 13.03 -21.01 -3.65
C GLN A 238 11.79 -20.35 -3.05
N ILE A 239 11.67 -19.01 -3.06
CA ILE A 239 10.45 -18.31 -2.65
C ILE A 239 9.30 -18.62 -3.61
N TRP A 240 9.56 -18.68 -4.91
CA TRP A 240 8.54 -19.07 -5.90
C TRP A 240 8.08 -20.51 -5.71
N TRP A 241 9.02 -21.41 -5.40
CA TRP A 241 8.71 -22.79 -5.03
C TRP A 241 7.84 -22.85 -3.77
N LYS A 242 8.30 -22.29 -2.65
CA LYS A 242 7.65 -22.42 -1.33
C LYS A 242 6.43 -21.52 -1.13
N LYS A 243 6.31 -20.43 -1.90
CA LYS A 243 5.24 -19.44 -1.78
C LYS A 243 4.74 -18.98 -3.16
N PRO A 244 4.22 -19.90 -4.00
CA PRO A 244 3.78 -19.59 -5.35
C PRO A 244 2.73 -18.49 -5.37
N HIS A 245 1.84 -18.50 -4.39
CA HIS A 245 0.80 -17.50 -4.19
C HIS A 245 1.31 -16.04 -4.21
N LEU A 246 2.47 -15.77 -3.61
CA LEU A 246 3.04 -14.40 -3.57
C LEU A 246 3.60 -14.01 -4.93
N VAL A 247 4.23 -14.96 -5.61
CA VAL A 247 4.93 -14.74 -6.87
C VAL A 247 3.92 -14.63 -8.02
N HIS A 248 2.96 -15.55 -8.10
CA HIS A 248 1.87 -15.53 -9.08
C HIS A 248 1.00 -14.27 -8.94
N ARG A 249 0.69 -13.83 -7.71
CA ARG A 249 -0.04 -12.56 -7.50
C ARG A 249 0.73 -11.35 -8.02
N ARG A 250 2.05 -11.30 -7.84
CA ARG A 250 2.87 -10.16 -8.29
C ARG A 250 3.14 -10.17 -9.79
N ILE A 251 3.26 -11.34 -10.40
CA ILE A 251 3.49 -11.47 -11.85
C ILE A 251 2.18 -11.31 -12.62
N LYS A 252 1.13 -12.02 -12.19
CA LYS A 252 -0.12 -12.23 -12.95
C LYS A 252 -1.34 -11.53 -12.33
N GLY A 253 -1.26 -11.05 -11.09
CA GLY A 253 -2.39 -10.45 -10.38
C GLY A 253 -3.34 -11.46 -9.72
N VAL A 254 -3.07 -12.76 -9.85
CA VAL A 254 -3.92 -13.85 -9.34
C VAL A 254 -3.35 -14.43 -8.06
N ASP A 255 -4.16 -14.52 -7.01
CA ASP A 255 -3.82 -15.24 -5.79
C ASP A 255 -4.13 -16.74 -5.97
N THR A 256 -3.10 -17.59 -5.97
CA THR A 256 -3.21 -19.05 -5.99
C THR A 256 -2.82 -19.65 -4.63
N VAL A 257 -3.13 -20.90 -4.35
CA VAL A 257 -2.60 -21.66 -3.19
C VAL A 257 -2.27 -23.09 -3.63
N GLU A 258 -1.33 -23.73 -2.96
CA GLU A 258 -1.01 -25.14 -3.21
C GLU A 258 -2.18 -26.03 -2.77
N ASN A 259 -2.42 -27.12 -3.52
CA ASN A 259 -3.41 -28.14 -3.17
C ASN A 259 -2.72 -29.31 -2.43
N PRO A 260 -2.78 -29.34 -1.10
CA PRO A 260 -2.10 -30.33 -0.27
C PRO A 260 -2.69 -31.74 -0.35
N SER A 261 -3.91 -31.91 -0.87
CA SER A 261 -4.58 -33.20 -0.99
C SER A 261 -3.96 -34.13 -2.04
N ILE A 262 -2.98 -33.65 -2.81
CA ILE A 262 -2.36 -34.40 -3.91
C ILE A 262 -0.84 -34.43 -3.70
N PRO A 263 -0.25 -35.61 -3.44
CA PRO A 263 1.14 -35.72 -3.03
C PRO A 263 2.11 -35.27 -4.14
N GLU A 264 3.23 -34.68 -3.73
CA GLU A 264 4.38 -34.43 -4.61
C GLU A 264 4.81 -35.77 -5.23
N ARG A 265 4.77 -35.86 -6.56
CA ARG A 265 5.34 -36.99 -7.29
C ARG A 265 6.62 -36.54 -7.98
N THR A 266 7.72 -37.17 -7.59
CA THR A 266 8.97 -37.19 -8.34
C THR A 266 8.73 -37.99 -9.62
N MET A 267 8.58 -37.33 -10.77
CA MET A 267 8.43 -38.03 -12.05
C MET A 267 9.70 -37.92 -12.90
N ALA A 268 10.04 -39.05 -13.50
CA ALA A 268 11.13 -39.25 -14.43
C ALA A 268 11.03 -38.33 -15.66
N THR A 269 12.20 -38.00 -16.20
CA THR A 269 12.49 -37.33 -17.49
C THR A 269 11.25 -36.98 -18.32
N PHE A 270 10.86 -35.71 -18.32
CA PHE A 270 9.70 -35.24 -19.07
C PHE A 270 10.05 -35.11 -20.56
N THR A 271 9.70 -36.12 -21.37
CA THR A 271 9.87 -36.12 -22.83
C THR A 271 8.67 -35.46 -23.52
N ARG A 272 8.29 -34.27 -23.08
CA ARG A 272 7.39 -33.39 -23.84
C ARG A 272 8.13 -32.06 -23.91
N CYS A 273 8.81 -31.83 -25.02
CA CYS A 273 9.58 -30.64 -25.38
C CYS A 273 11.11 -30.71 -25.42
N GLY A 274 11.72 -31.86 -25.73
CA GLY A 274 13.18 -31.92 -25.92
C GLY A 274 14.01 -31.51 -24.69
N ALA A 275 13.39 -31.42 -23.51
CA ALA A 275 14.03 -31.17 -22.21
C ALA A 275 14.83 -32.38 -21.69
N THR A 276 15.27 -33.26 -22.59
CA THR A 276 16.17 -34.38 -22.33
C THR A 276 17.63 -33.95 -22.16
N ALA A 277 17.95 -32.66 -22.26
CA ALA A 277 19.34 -32.20 -22.23
C ALA A 277 19.99 -32.20 -20.82
N ASP A 278 19.22 -31.99 -19.75
CA ASP A 278 19.82 -31.59 -18.46
C ASP A 278 19.72 -32.64 -17.33
N GLY A 279 19.23 -33.86 -17.60
CA GLY A 279 19.31 -35.00 -16.66
C GLY A 279 18.65 -34.82 -15.27
N GLY A 280 17.88 -33.76 -15.06
CA GLY A 280 17.36 -33.38 -13.76
C GLY A 280 15.93 -33.87 -13.47
N THR A 281 15.58 -33.91 -12.18
CA THR A 281 14.29 -34.39 -11.70
C THR A 281 13.28 -33.25 -11.62
N PHE A 282 12.15 -33.37 -12.34
CA PHE A 282 11.03 -32.42 -12.24
C PHE A 282 10.15 -32.75 -11.04
N ARG A 283 9.71 -31.71 -10.32
CA ARG A 283 8.75 -31.84 -9.22
C ARG A 283 7.37 -31.38 -9.68
N LYS A 284 6.35 -32.23 -9.45
CA LYS A 284 4.94 -31.93 -9.76
C LYS A 284 4.29 -31.21 -8.58
N ARG A 285 3.56 -30.12 -8.85
CA ARG A 285 2.66 -29.48 -7.87
C ARG A 285 1.30 -29.15 -8.48
N LYS A 286 0.27 -29.04 -7.64
CA LYS A 286 -1.08 -28.61 -8.05
C LYS A 286 -1.47 -27.34 -7.30
N LEU A 287 -2.02 -26.37 -8.02
CA LEU A 287 -2.42 -25.06 -7.51
C LEU A 287 -3.93 -24.85 -7.71
N ILE A 288 -4.55 -24.13 -6.78
CA ILE A 288 -5.95 -23.68 -6.87
C ILE A 288 -5.98 -22.17 -6.86
N ASP A 289 -6.71 -21.55 -7.78
CA ASP A 289 -6.96 -20.10 -7.76
C ASP A 289 -8.20 -19.73 -6.92
N ARG A 290 -8.49 -18.44 -6.81
CA ARG A 290 -9.66 -17.95 -6.07
C ARG A 290 -11.01 -18.26 -6.70
N THR A 291 -11.03 -18.55 -7.99
CA THR A 291 -12.23 -18.91 -8.75
C THR A 291 -12.52 -20.42 -8.69
N GLY A 292 -11.64 -21.21 -8.06
CA GLY A 292 -11.75 -22.66 -7.96
C GLY A 292 -11.07 -23.40 -9.12
N GLY A 293 -10.44 -22.67 -10.05
CA GLY A 293 -9.66 -23.25 -11.13
C GLY A 293 -8.45 -24.00 -10.59
N CYS A 294 -8.17 -25.17 -11.16
CA CYS A 294 -7.10 -26.03 -10.69
C CYS A 294 -6.07 -26.30 -11.78
N PHE A 295 -4.79 -26.14 -11.45
CA PHE A 295 -3.69 -26.13 -12.42
C PHE A 295 -2.57 -27.01 -11.91
N VAL A 296 -1.95 -27.79 -12.80
CA VAL A 296 -0.77 -28.59 -12.47
C VAL A 296 0.44 -27.95 -13.15
N GLU A 297 1.51 -27.80 -12.40
CA GLU A 297 2.79 -27.30 -12.92
C GLU A 297 3.89 -28.27 -12.50
N TYR A 298 4.75 -28.62 -13.44
CA TYR A 298 6.02 -29.28 -13.19
C TYR A 298 7.10 -28.21 -13.15
N MET A 299 8.00 -28.28 -12.18
CA MET A 299 9.11 -27.33 -12.09
C MET A 299 10.43 -28.07 -11.96
N TRP A 300 11.46 -27.42 -12.48
CA TRP A 300 12.84 -27.83 -12.37
C TRP A 300 13.70 -26.60 -12.07
N GLU A 301 14.66 -26.75 -11.17
CA GLU A 301 15.59 -25.69 -10.77
C GLU A 301 17.02 -26.23 -10.73
N SER A 302 17.97 -25.39 -11.13
CA SER A 302 19.41 -25.51 -10.91
C SER A 302 19.91 -24.23 -10.23
N ASP A 303 21.22 -24.14 -9.97
CA ASP A 303 21.83 -22.96 -9.35
C ASP A 303 21.66 -21.68 -10.17
N ASP A 304 21.47 -21.82 -11.48
CA ASP A 304 21.46 -20.74 -12.48
C ASP A 304 20.22 -20.75 -13.38
N ARG A 305 19.35 -21.78 -13.33
CA ARG A 305 18.19 -21.90 -14.23
C ARG A 305 16.96 -22.39 -13.49
N PHE A 306 15.80 -21.94 -13.93
CA PHE A 306 14.49 -22.34 -13.46
C PHE A 306 13.55 -22.56 -14.63
N ILE A 307 12.88 -23.72 -14.68
CA ILE A 307 11.96 -24.12 -15.74
C ILE A 307 10.61 -24.50 -15.12
N CYS A 308 9.53 -24.06 -15.74
CA CYS A 308 8.16 -24.45 -15.43
C CYS A 308 7.47 -25.02 -16.68
N VAL A 309 6.90 -26.21 -16.52
CA VAL A 309 6.13 -26.92 -17.53
C VAL A 309 4.70 -27.06 -17.00
N PRO A 310 3.76 -26.20 -17.42
CA PRO A 310 2.37 -26.32 -17.03
C PRO A 310 1.71 -27.49 -17.76
N THR A 311 0.78 -28.17 -17.07
CA THR A 311 -0.02 -29.25 -17.61
C THR A 311 -1.47 -29.12 -17.15
N SER A 312 -2.40 -29.29 -18.07
CA SER A 312 -3.82 -29.47 -17.73
C SER A 312 -4.11 -30.97 -17.53
N ASP A 313 -4.57 -31.35 -16.33
CA ASP A 313 -5.37 -32.57 -16.19
C ASP A 313 -6.83 -32.30 -16.64
N ASP A 314 -7.31 -31.05 -16.50
CA ASP A 314 -8.62 -30.57 -16.97
C ASP A 314 -8.43 -29.49 -18.05
N SER A 315 -8.95 -29.74 -19.24
CA SER A 315 -8.85 -28.89 -20.44
C SER A 315 -9.46 -27.49 -20.31
N GLU A 316 -10.12 -27.17 -19.19
CA GLU A 316 -10.86 -25.91 -19.04
C GLU A 316 -10.01 -24.77 -18.44
N HIS A 317 -8.93 -25.09 -17.74
CA HIS A 317 -8.19 -24.10 -16.98
C HIS A 317 -6.70 -24.43 -16.98
N CYS A 318 -5.99 -24.15 -18.07
CA CYS A 318 -4.54 -23.99 -18.03
C CYS A 318 -4.18 -22.54 -18.35
N PHE A 319 -3.69 -21.78 -17.36
CA PHE A 319 -3.34 -20.36 -17.56
C PHE A 319 -2.21 -20.14 -18.57
N TYR A 320 -1.39 -21.17 -18.83
CA TYR A 320 -0.33 -21.15 -19.83
C TYR A 320 -0.13 -22.59 -20.28
N SER A 321 -0.21 -22.87 -21.58
CA SER A 321 -0.11 -24.23 -22.12
C SER A 321 1.32 -24.63 -22.50
N ARG A 322 2.24 -23.66 -22.59
CA ARG A 322 3.62 -23.89 -23.07
C ARG A 322 4.62 -23.98 -21.91
N PRO A 323 5.78 -24.63 -22.10
CA PRO A 323 6.89 -24.51 -21.15
C PRO A 323 7.56 -23.13 -21.17
N TYR A 324 8.10 -22.70 -20.04
CA TYR A 324 8.84 -21.45 -19.89
C TYR A 324 9.92 -21.54 -18.83
N GLY A 325 10.88 -20.61 -18.86
CA GLY A 325 11.93 -20.56 -17.85
C GLY A 325 12.66 -19.24 -17.75
N VAL A 326 13.51 -19.15 -16.74
CA VAL A 326 14.45 -18.06 -16.51
C VAL A 326 15.82 -18.62 -16.18
N GLU A 327 16.88 -17.97 -16.63
CA GLU A 327 18.25 -18.35 -16.31
C GLU A 327 19.13 -17.15 -16.06
N MET A 328 20.19 -17.35 -15.28
CA MET A 328 21.23 -16.39 -14.98
C MET A 328 22.50 -16.84 -15.69
N ASN A 329 22.83 -16.20 -16.81
CA ASN A 329 24.06 -16.48 -17.55
C ASN A 329 25.14 -15.46 -17.20
N THR A 330 26.40 -15.85 -17.32
CA THR A 330 27.53 -14.91 -17.34
C THR A 330 27.90 -14.63 -18.79
N ASP A 331 27.90 -13.36 -19.20
CA ASP A 331 28.38 -12.98 -20.52
C ASP A 331 29.87 -13.34 -20.65
N LYS A 332 30.22 -14.04 -21.73
CA LYS A 332 31.56 -14.57 -21.99
C LYS A 332 32.59 -13.46 -22.25
N ASN A 333 32.15 -12.24 -22.58
CA ASN A 333 33.06 -11.15 -22.98
C ASN A 333 33.43 -10.22 -21.81
N ASP A 334 32.49 -9.90 -20.92
CA ASP A 334 32.67 -8.85 -19.89
C ASP A 334 32.49 -9.37 -18.44
N GLY A 335 32.17 -10.67 -18.24
CA GLY A 335 31.95 -11.25 -16.91
C GLY A 335 30.67 -10.78 -16.21
N VAL A 336 29.83 -10.01 -16.92
CA VAL A 336 28.58 -9.45 -16.41
C VAL A 336 27.50 -10.53 -16.37
N LYS A 337 26.74 -10.60 -15.27
CA LYS A 337 25.62 -11.54 -15.15
C LYS A 337 24.38 -10.99 -15.87
N VAL A 338 23.66 -11.86 -16.56
CA VAL A 338 22.47 -11.52 -17.35
C VAL A 338 21.36 -12.48 -16.98
N LEU A 339 20.25 -11.91 -16.47
CA LEU A 339 19.02 -12.64 -16.23
C LEU A 339 18.22 -12.69 -17.54
N GLN A 340 17.91 -13.90 -18.02
CA GLN A 340 17.20 -14.13 -19.27
C GLN A 340 15.90 -14.88 -19.01
N ALA A 341 14.83 -14.52 -19.71
CA ALA A 341 13.60 -15.30 -19.75
C ALA A 341 13.41 -15.92 -21.13
N PHE A 342 12.89 -17.14 -21.17
CA PHE A 342 12.69 -17.88 -22.40
C PHE A 342 11.39 -18.68 -22.39
N VAL A 343 10.90 -18.95 -23.59
CA VAL A 343 9.75 -19.82 -23.87
C VAL A 343 10.15 -20.85 -24.93
N PHE A 344 9.44 -21.97 -24.98
CA PHE A 344 9.65 -23.02 -25.97
C PHE A 344 8.59 -22.91 -27.07
N GLU A 345 9.02 -22.88 -28.34
CA GLU A 345 8.15 -22.76 -29.53
C GLU A 345 8.31 -23.99 -30.43
N THR A 346 7.24 -24.35 -31.15
CA THR A 346 7.26 -25.42 -32.17
C THR A 346 7.61 -24.85 -33.54
N SER A 347 8.29 -25.62 -34.39
CA SER A 347 8.62 -25.23 -35.78
C SER A 347 7.39 -24.93 -36.66
N GLU A 348 6.19 -25.36 -36.29
CA GLU A 348 4.94 -25.14 -37.04
C GLU A 348 4.22 -23.81 -36.73
N SER A 349 4.66 -23.06 -35.70
CA SER A 349 4.00 -21.81 -35.27
C SER A 349 4.56 -20.52 -35.90
N GLU A 350 5.38 -20.61 -36.95
CA GLU A 350 5.94 -19.43 -37.65
C GLU A 350 4.91 -18.59 -38.44
N GLY A 351 3.63 -18.96 -38.45
CA GLY A 351 2.60 -18.35 -39.32
C GLY A 351 1.48 -17.55 -38.65
N ALA A 352 1.24 -17.69 -37.34
CA ALA A 352 0.18 -16.95 -36.65
C ALA A 352 0.51 -16.82 -35.16
N VAL A 353 0.90 -15.62 -34.73
CA VAL A 353 1.00 -15.29 -33.30
C VAL A 353 -0.42 -15.10 -32.82
N ASP A 354 -0.95 -16.07 -32.08
CA ASP A 354 -2.25 -15.93 -31.42
C ASP A 354 -2.20 -14.73 -30.44
N ASP A 355 -3.30 -14.00 -30.26
CA ASP A 355 -3.34 -12.79 -29.40
C ASP A 355 -2.95 -13.12 -27.94
N ASP A 356 -3.10 -14.39 -27.56
CA ASP A 356 -2.63 -14.95 -26.29
C ASP A 356 -1.10 -15.07 -26.23
N ASP A 357 -0.41 -15.52 -27.30
CA ASP A 357 1.06 -15.62 -27.33
C ASP A 357 1.74 -14.26 -27.11
N GLN A 358 1.14 -13.18 -27.63
CA GLN A 358 1.68 -11.83 -27.47
C GLN A 358 1.48 -11.25 -26.05
N LYS A 359 0.32 -11.50 -25.43
CA LYS A 359 0.11 -11.17 -23.99
C LYS A 359 1.03 -11.99 -23.09
N LEU A 360 1.29 -13.24 -23.46
CA LEU A 360 2.18 -14.15 -22.74
C LEU A 360 3.64 -13.68 -22.82
N LEU A 361 4.10 -13.31 -24.02
CA LEU A 361 5.39 -12.66 -24.23
C LEU A 361 5.51 -11.40 -23.38
N GLU A 362 4.48 -10.55 -23.27
CA GLU A 362 4.51 -9.35 -22.43
C GLU A 362 4.60 -9.68 -20.92
N ILE A 363 3.84 -10.66 -20.43
CA ILE A 363 3.90 -11.09 -19.02
C ILE A 363 5.29 -11.62 -18.66
N PHE A 364 5.88 -12.46 -19.52
CA PHE A 364 7.19 -13.07 -19.28
C PHE A 364 8.35 -12.10 -19.51
N SER A 365 8.37 -11.36 -20.62
CA SER A 365 9.43 -10.40 -20.94
C SER A 365 9.43 -9.16 -20.04
N CYS A 366 8.25 -8.64 -19.68
CA CYS A 366 8.16 -7.34 -19.01
C CYS A 366 7.80 -7.44 -17.52
N LYS A 367 6.94 -8.37 -17.09
CA LYS A 367 6.53 -8.44 -15.67
C LYS A 367 7.42 -9.37 -14.88
N LEU A 368 7.68 -10.58 -15.38
CA LEU A 368 8.50 -11.56 -14.68
C LEU A 368 9.94 -11.07 -14.53
N LEU A 369 10.63 -10.71 -15.62
CA LEU A 369 12.01 -10.25 -15.57
C LEU A 369 12.20 -9.03 -14.67
N LYS A 370 11.33 -8.01 -14.78
CA LYS A 370 11.40 -6.82 -13.90
C LYS A 370 11.08 -7.14 -12.44
N ALA A 371 10.20 -8.11 -12.18
CA ALA A 371 9.92 -8.55 -10.81
C ALA A 371 11.13 -9.30 -10.23
N MET A 372 11.68 -10.26 -10.98
CA MET A 372 12.83 -11.04 -10.57
C MET A 372 14.09 -10.20 -10.44
N HIS A 373 14.43 -9.34 -11.41
CA HIS A 373 15.56 -8.41 -11.31
C HIS A 373 15.43 -7.56 -10.03
N ARG A 374 14.26 -6.97 -9.75
CA ARG A 374 14.03 -6.23 -8.50
C ARG A 374 14.20 -7.08 -7.25
N TRP A 375 13.72 -8.32 -7.26
CA TRP A 375 13.86 -9.22 -6.11
C TRP A 375 15.32 -9.62 -5.91
N ILE A 376 16.04 -9.91 -6.98
CA ILE A 376 17.45 -10.35 -6.95
C ILE A 376 18.37 -9.21 -6.54
N SER A 377 18.12 -7.97 -6.97
CA SER A 377 18.95 -6.80 -6.63
C SER A 377 18.69 -6.23 -5.22
N HIS A 378 17.90 -6.90 -4.36
CA HIS A 378 17.76 -6.51 -2.96
C HIS A 378 19.07 -6.76 -2.17
N LYS A 379 19.36 -5.90 -1.18
CA LYS A 379 20.56 -5.99 -0.34
C LYS A 379 20.73 -7.38 0.29
N LYS A 380 21.97 -7.91 0.26
CA LYS A 380 22.37 -9.21 0.83
C LYS A 380 21.77 -9.40 2.23
N GLY A 381 21.03 -10.50 2.43
CA GLY A 381 20.37 -10.84 3.70
C GLY A 381 18.97 -10.23 3.96
N SER A 382 18.46 -9.37 3.07
CA SER A 382 17.10 -8.80 3.18
C SER A 382 15.99 -9.74 2.70
N LEU A 383 16.31 -10.67 1.80
CA LEU A 383 15.38 -11.68 1.29
C LEU A 383 15.41 -12.89 2.23
N LYS A 384 14.86 -12.72 3.43
CA LYS A 384 14.57 -13.89 4.27
C LYS A 384 13.20 -14.43 3.88
N LEU A 385 13.12 -15.73 3.61
CA LEU A 385 11.85 -16.43 3.58
C LEU A 385 11.27 -16.39 5.00
N SER A 386 10.57 -15.30 5.36
CA SER A 386 9.90 -15.22 6.65
C SER A 386 8.71 -16.18 6.57
N ASN A 387 8.85 -17.39 7.09
CA ASN A 387 7.76 -18.35 7.13
C ASN A 387 6.58 -17.69 7.88
N THR A 388 5.47 -17.55 7.18
CA THR A 388 4.22 -17.00 7.71
C THR A 388 3.38 -18.21 8.02
N LEU A 389 2.69 -18.24 9.16
CA LEU A 389 2.00 -19.44 9.62
C LEU A 389 2.99 -20.61 9.79
N SER A 390 4.17 -20.35 10.36
CA SER A 390 5.21 -21.37 10.53
C SER A 390 4.95 -22.34 11.67
N LEU A 391 4.07 -22.00 12.61
CA LEU A 391 3.74 -22.85 13.77
C LEU A 391 2.46 -23.67 13.58
N VAL A 392 1.83 -23.62 12.41
CA VAL A 392 0.58 -24.33 12.12
C VAL A 392 0.66 -25.05 10.77
N ASN A 393 -0.04 -26.17 10.64
CA ASN A 393 -0.25 -26.79 9.35
C ASN A 393 -1.06 -25.86 8.44
N GLN A 394 -0.47 -25.44 7.32
CA GLN A 394 -1.08 -24.47 6.43
C GLN A 394 -2.35 -24.98 5.73
N GLU A 395 -2.44 -26.28 5.44
CA GLU A 395 -3.65 -26.89 4.87
C GLU A 395 -4.84 -26.74 5.82
N ARG A 396 -4.65 -27.15 7.09
CA ARG A 396 -5.68 -27.05 8.13
C ARG A 396 -6.06 -25.61 8.41
N PHE A 397 -5.08 -24.70 8.48
CA PHE A 397 -5.34 -23.27 8.61
C PHE A 397 -6.25 -22.76 7.49
N TRP A 398 -5.95 -23.07 6.23
CA TRP A 398 -6.78 -22.61 5.11
C TRP A 398 -8.15 -23.29 5.04
N ALA A 399 -8.27 -24.52 5.54
CA ALA A 399 -9.56 -25.18 5.72
C ALA A 399 -10.43 -24.42 6.72
N HIS A 400 -9.92 -24.14 7.93
CA HIS A 400 -10.62 -23.34 8.94
C HIS A 400 -10.94 -21.94 8.43
N TYR A 401 -9.98 -21.24 7.82
CA TYR A 401 -10.18 -19.90 7.29
C TYR A 401 -11.30 -19.85 6.25
N ARG A 402 -11.33 -20.80 5.31
CA ARG A 402 -12.39 -20.88 4.28
C ARG A 402 -13.75 -21.16 4.91
N LYS A 403 -13.82 -22.10 5.86
CA LYS A 403 -15.03 -22.42 6.61
C LYS A 403 -15.58 -21.19 7.34
N LEU A 404 -14.76 -20.56 8.18
CA LEU A 404 -15.16 -19.36 8.92
C LEU A 404 -15.59 -18.22 8.00
N LYS A 405 -14.84 -17.99 6.90
CA LYS A 405 -15.17 -16.96 5.93
C LYS A 405 -16.51 -17.22 5.24
N ALA A 406 -16.78 -18.45 4.83
CA ALA A 406 -18.03 -18.83 4.17
C ALA A 406 -19.23 -18.65 5.12
N ASN A 407 -19.07 -19.06 6.39
CA ASN A 407 -20.16 -19.10 7.35
C ASN A 407 -20.49 -17.72 7.93
N TYR A 408 -19.46 -16.91 8.25
CA TYR A 408 -19.67 -15.72 9.09
C TYR A 408 -19.43 -14.39 8.35
N ALA A 409 -18.53 -14.33 7.37
CA ALA A 409 -18.03 -13.04 6.88
C ALA A 409 -19.13 -12.14 6.29
N ARG A 410 -20.02 -12.70 5.46
CA ARG A 410 -21.05 -11.91 4.77
C ARG A 410 -22.02 -11.24 5.73
N SER A 411 -22.56 -12.00 6.70
CA SER A 411 -23.47 -11.44 7.70
C SER A 411 -22.73 -10.41 8.56
N LEU A 412 -21.58 -10.76 9.13
CA LEU A 412 -20.81 -9.86 10.00
C LEU A 412 -20.43 -8.54 9.34
N ILE A 413 -20.08 -8.53 8.05
CA ILE A 413 -19.74 -7.31 7.31
C ILE A 413 -20.97 -6.43 7.09
N ASN A 414 -22.09 -7.01 6.68
CA ASN A 414 -23.33 -6.27 6.44
C ASN A 414 -23.90 -5.67 7.73
N ASP A 415 -23.71 -6.40 8.83
CA ASP A 415 -24.28 -6.11 10.15
C ASP A 415 -23.35 -5.32 11.06
N TRP A 416 -22.22 -4.83 10.54
CA TRP A 416 -21.18 -4.20 11.35
C TRP A 416 -21.60 -2.83 11.91
N THR A 417 -21.60 -2.69 13.23
CA THR A 417 -22.04 -1.47 13.92
C THR A 417 -20.89 -0.62 14.48
N GLU A 418 -19.65 -1.11 14.42
CA GLU A 418 -18.48 -0.40 14.96
C GLU A 418 -17.91 0.61 13.95
N ARG A 419 -17.21 1.62 14.47
CA ARG A 419 -16.54 2.65 13.63
C ARG A 419 -15.39 2.10 12.81
N SER A 420 -14.86 0.93 13.17
CA SER A 420 -13.75 0.30 12.44
C SER A 420 -14.22 -0.22 11.07
N PRO A 421 -13.33 -0.28 10.05
CA PRO A 421 -13.69 -0.83 8.76
C PRO A 421 -14.08 -2.31 8.87
N ALA A 422 -15.34 -2.63 8.56
CA ALA A 422 -15.94 -3.96 8.74
C ALA A 422 -15.10 -5.08 8.10
N GLU A 423 -14.82 -4.98 6.79
CA GLU A 423 -14.05 -6.00 6.06
C GLU A 423 -12.68 -6.25 6.70
N LYS A 424 -11.98 -5.17 7.09
CA LYS A 424 -10.64 -5.29 7.67
C LYS A 424 -10.70 -6.03 9.01
N THR A 425 -11.60 -5.63 9.90
CA THR A 425 -11.72 -6.22 11.24
C THR A 425 -12.24 -7.65 11.18
N VAL A 426 -13.28 -7.92 10.38
CA VAL A 426 -13.87 -9.26 10.25
C VAL A 426 -12.85 -10.26 9.70
N PHE A 427 -12.11 -9.92 8.64
CA PHE A 427 -11.11 -10.83 8.08
C PHE A 427 -9.86 -10.98 8.96
N GLU A 428 -9.55 -10.01 9.80
CA GLU A 428 -8.48 -10.10 10.80
C GLU A 428 -8.84 -11.13 11.88
N ASP A 429 -10.02 -11.00 12.50
CA ASP A 429 -10.46 -11.91 13.56
C ASP A 429 -10.76 -13.32 13.03
N ILE A 430 -11.27 -13.47 11.79
CA ILE A 430 -11.42 -14.79 11.13
C ILE A 430 -10.05 -15.47 10.95
N SER A 431 -9.02 -14.71 10.59
CA SER A 431 -7.67 -15.26 10.42
C SER A 431 -7.05 -15.68 11.75
N ILE A 432 -7.25 -14.89 12.80
CA ILE A 432 -6.80 -15.21 14.16
C ILE A 432 -7.54 -16.44 14.70
N ALA A 433 -8.86 -16.50 14.52
CA ALA A 433 -9.68 -17.66 14.91
C ALA A 433 -9.22 -18.92 14.17
N ALA A 434 -9.02 -18.87 12.85
CA ALA A 434 -8.53 -20.01 12.07
C ALA A 434 -7.15 -20.51 12.58
N TYR A 435 -6.27 -19.58 12.96
CA TYR A 435 -4.96 -19.90 13.51
C TYR A 435 -5.08 -20.65 14.86
N LEU A 436 -5.88 -20.12 15.79
CA LEU A 436 -6.12 -20.75 17.09
C LEU A 436 -6.80 -22.11 16.96
N LEU A 437 -7.82 -22.23 16.11
CA LEU A 437 -8.51 -23.50 15.85
C LEU A 437 -7.54 -24.56 15.31
N THR A 438 -6.59 -24.17 14.46
CA THR A 438 -5.58 -25.08 13.91
C THR A 438 -4.63 -25.56 15.01
N ILE A 439 -4.13 -24.65 15.86
CA ILE A 439 -3.29 -25.01 17.02
C ILE A 439 -4.02 -25.98 17.95
N TRP A 440 -5.29 -25.69 18.25
CA TRP A 440 -6.09 -26.49 19.17
C TRP A 440 -6.46 -27.85 18.59
N GLU A 441 -6.69 -27.94 17.29
CA GLU A 441 -6.88 -29.21 16.58
C GLU A 441 -5.61 -30.06 16.60
N GLU A 442 -4.45 -29.47 16.33
CA GLU A 442 -3.16 -30.16 16.41
C GLU A 442 -2.88 -30.67 17.83
N GLU A 443 -3.09 -29.82 18.84
CA GLU A 443 -2.94 -30.20 20.25
C GLU A 443 -3.86 -31.38 20.62
N ARG A 444 -5.11 -31.39 20.13
CA ARG A 444 -6.05 -32.49 20.36
C ARG A 444 -5.57 -33.79 19.74
N ILE A 445 -5.03 -33.72 18.52
CA ILE A 445 -4.47 -34.87 17.80
C ILE A 445 -3.23 -35.42 18.53
N GLU A 446 -2.31 -34.55 18.93
CA GLU A 446 -1.09 -34.93 19.66
C GLU A 446 -1.42 -35.61 20.99
N LYS A 447 -2.43 -35.11 21.71
CA LYS A 447 -2.87 -35.67 23.00
C LYS A 447 -3.86 -36.83 22.87
N GLY A 448 -4.30 -37.17 21.66
CA GLY A 448 -5.31 -38.21 21.43
C GLY A 448 -6.66 -37.92 22.11
N THR A 449 -7.07 -36.65 22.21
CA THR A 449 -8.29 -36.23 22.91
C THR A 449 -9.27 -35.52 21.98
N THR A 450 -10.56 -35.68 22.24
CA THR A 450 -11.64 -34.96 21.55
C THR A 450 -12.14 -33.75 22.34
N LYS A 451 -11.61 -33.51 23.56
CA LYS A 451 -12.03 -32.42 24.43
C LYS A 451 -11.66 -31.07 23.82
N MET A 452 -12.65 -30.20 23.65
CA MET A 452 -12.44 -28.84 23.14
C MET A 452 -11.77 -27.95 24.19
N GLN A 453 -10.78 -27.18 23.76
CA GLN A 453 -10.05 -26.24 24.60
C GLN A 453 -10.98 -25.14 25.12
N SER A 454 -10.78 -24.77 26.38
CA SER A 454 -11.40 -23.59 27.00
C SER A 454 -10.49 -22.36 26.93
N PHE A 455 -11.05 -21.16 26.83
CA PHE A 455 -10.27 -19.94 26.71
C PHE A 455 -10.87 -18.73 27.45
N VAL A 456 -10.02 -17.75 27.73
CA VAL A 456 -10.45 -16.38 28.09
C VAL A 456 -9.72 -15.39 27.20
N ASP A 457 -10.43 -14.44 26.61
CA ASP A 457 -9.85 -13.33 25.83
C ASP A 457 -9.86 -12.04 26.66
N LEU A 458 -8.67 -11.57 27.04
CA LEU A 458 -8.49 -10.40 27.89
C LEU A 458 -8.18 -9.17 27.05
N GLY A 459 -9.04 -8.15 27.15
CA GLY A 459 -9.03 -7.00 26.24
C GLY A 459 -9.72 -7.34 24.91
N CYS A 460 -10.84 -8.08 24.96
CA CYS A 460 -11.50 -8.64 23.78
C CYS A 460 -12.12 -7.60 22.84
N GLY A 461 -12.18 -6.32 23.23
CA GLY A 461 -12.60 -5.21 22.37
C GLY A 461 -14.00 -5.41 21.80
N ASN A 462 -14.09 -5.63 20.48
CA ASN A 462 -15.36 -5.83 19.79
C ASN A 462 -16.02 -7.19 20.11
N GLY A 463 -15.31 -8.15 20.72
CA GLY A 463 -15.82 -9.47 21.09
C GLY A 463 -16.02 -10.46 19.92
N LEU A 464 -15.65 -10.10 18.69
CA LEU A 464 -15.84 -10.94 17.50
C LEU A 464 -15.02 -12.22 17.56
N LEU A 465 -13.76 -12.16 18.01
CA LEU A 465 -12.92 -13.35 18.14
C LEU A 465 -13.55 -14.37 19.09
N VAL A 466 -14.06 -13.90 20.24
CA VAL A 466 -14.79 -14.73 21.22
C VAL A 466 -16.02 -15.38 20.59
N TYR A 467 -16.80 -14.60 19.84
CA TYR A 467 -17.97 -15.10 19.10
C TYR A 467 -17.62 -16.20 18.10
N LEU A 468 -16.56 -16.03 17.31
CA LEU A 468 -16.14 -17.04 16.35
C LEU A 468 -15.73 -18.33 17.05
N LEU A 469 -14.94 -18.24 18.12
CA LEU A 469 -14.45 -19.42 18.85
C LEU A 469 -15.59 -20.14 19.60
N ASN A 470 -16.51 -19.41 20.23
CA ASN A 470 -17.70 -20.00 20.85
C ASN A 470 -18.62 -20.66 19.82
N SER A 471 -18.81 -20.04 18.65
CA SER A 471 -19.61 -20.60 17.56
C SER A 471 -19.02 -21.91 17.02
N GLU A 472 -17.70 -22.07 17.06
CA GLU A 472 -17.00 -23.30 16.69
C GLU A 472 -16.92 -24.32 17.84
N GLY A 473 -17.65 -24.11 18.94
CA GLY A 473 -17.81 -25.08 20.03
C GLY A 473 -16.77 -25.00 21.15
N HIS A 474 -15.89 -23.99 21.14
CA HIS A 474 -14.94 -23.77 22.23
C HIS A 474 -15.57 -22.98 23.38
N SER A 475 -15.52 -23.52 24.59
CA SER A 475 -16.02 -22.82 25.78
C SER A 475 -15.10 -21.68 26.19
N GLY A 476 -15.64 -20.51 26.49
CA GLY A 476 -14.81 -19.37 26.88
C GLY A 476 -15.59 -18.08 26.93
N PHE A 477 -14.93 -17.03 27.41
CA PHE A 477 -15.53 -15.71 27.52
C PHE A 477 -14.52 -14.59 27.26
N GLY A 478 -15.02 -13.43 26.88
CA GLY A 478 -14.22 -12.22 26.67
C GLY A 478 -14.42 -11.21 27.78
N VAL A 479 -13.37 -10.48 28.12
CA VAL A 479 -13.43 -9.35 29.06
C VAL A 479 -12.86 -8.09 28.41
N ASP A 480 -13.60 -7.00 28.49
CA ASP A 480 -13.10 -5.66 28.14
C ASP A 480 -13.59 -4.65 29.18
N GLN A 481 -12.83 -3.57 29.38
CA GLN A 481 -13.21 -2.49 30.29
C GLN A 481 -14.48 -1.74 29.86
N ARG A 482 -14.89 -1.88 28.60
CA ARG A 482 -16.09 -1.21 28.05
C ARG A 482 -16.84 -2.12 27.10
N LYS A 483 -18.16 -2.22 27.29
CA LYS A 483 -19.06 -2.85 26.33
C LYS A 483 -19.02 -2.11 24.99
N ARG A 484 -19.00 -2.85 23.87
CA ARG A 484 -19.09 -2.29 22.50
C ARG A 484 -20.50 -2.47 21.94
N ASN A 485 -20.84 -1.67 20.94
CA ASN A 485 -22.19 -1.66 20.36
C ASN A 485 -22.52 -2.99 19.67
N ILE A 486 -21.52 -3.66 19.12
CA ILE A 486 -21.70 -4.94 18.43
C ILE A 486 -21.95 -6.12 19.38
N TRP A 487 -21.65 -5.99 20.69
CA TRP A 487 -21.78 -7.10 21.64
C TRP A 487 -23.19 -7.67 21.73
N ASP A 488 -24.21 -6.81 21.57
CA ASP A 488 -25.61 -7.25 21.63
C ASP A 488 -25.93 -8.30 20.57
N LYS A 489 -25.26 -8.25 19.41
CA LYS A 489 -25.40 -9.26 18.34
C LYS A 489 -24.76 -10.60 18.68
N PHE A 490 -23.79 -10.61 19.58
CA PHE A 490 -23.05 -11.82 19.97
C PHE A 490 -23.61 -12.47 21.24
N SER A 491 -24.50 -11.78 21.96
CA SER A 491 -24.99 -12.17 23.28
C SER A 491 -25.63 -13.55 23.38
N SER A 492 -26.19 -14.08 22.30
CA SER A 492 -26.80 -15.41 22.26
C SER A 492 -25.80 -16.56 22.23
N VAL A 493 -24.54 -16.29 21.86
CA VAL A 493 -23.49 -17.31 21.68
C VAL A 493 -22.29 -17.03 22.58
N SER A 494 -21.90 -15.77 22.71
CA SER A 494 -20.70 -15.35 23.40
C SER A 494 -20.97 -14.86 24.80
N GLN A 495 -20.12 -15.28 25.72
CA GLN A 495 -20.05 -14.66 27.03
C GLN A 495 -19.07 -13.49 26.98
N LEU A 496 -19.58 -12.25 27.02
CA LEU A 496 -18.78 -11.03 27.02
C LEU A 496 -19.07 -10.25 28.31
N LYS A 497 -18.01 -9.88 29.04
CA LYS A 497 -18.11 -9.21 30.34
C LYS A 497 -17.47 -7.84 30.29
N GLU A 498 -18.24 -6.81 30.65
CA GLU A 498 -17.72 -5.45 30.85
C GLU A 498 -17.13 -5.34 32.25
N MET A 499 -15.80 -5.33 32.35
CA MET A 499 -15.12 -5.32 33.63
C MET A 499 -13.71 -4.71 33.51
N ARG A 500 -13.35 -3.86 34.48
CA ARG A 500 -11.95 -3.44 34.65
C ARG A 500 -11.18 -4.52 35.37
N ILE A 501 -10.08 -4.96 34.78
CA ILE A 501 -9.21 -5.97 35.37
C ILE A 501 -8.25 -5.28 36.32
N ASP A 502 -8.24 -5.69 37.58
CA ASP A 502 -7.20 -5.33 38.54
C ASP A 502 -5.96 -6.18 38.28
N PHE A 503 -4.83 -5.53 38.01
CA PHE A 503 -3.56 -6.18 37.70
C PHE A 503 -3.00 -7.03 38.86
N THR A 504 -3.32 -6.64 40.08
CA THR A 504 -2.78 -7.23 41.31
C THR A 504 -3.82 -7.99 42.13
N GLY A 505 -5.08 -7.95 41.70
CA GLY A 505 -6.21 -8.54 42.43
C GLY A 505 -6.32 -10.07 42.31
N ASN A 506 -7.33 -10.62 42.99
CA ASN A 506 -7.67 -12.04 42.93
C ASN A 506 -8.17 -12.42 41.51
N LEU A 507 -7.64 -13.52 40.98
CA LEU A 507 -7.90 -14.04 39.63
C LEU A 507 -8.92 -15.19 39.59
N ASP A 508 -9.56 -15.54 40.71
CA ASP A 508 -10.50 -16.68 40.80
C ASP A 508 -11.62 -16.63 39.75
N TRP A 509 -12.05 -15.43 39.35
CA TRP A 509 -13.08 -15.22 38.33
C TRP A 509 -12.67 -15.68 36.93
N LEU A 510 -11.36 -15.85 36.65
CA LEU A 510 -10.86 -16.44 35.40
C LEU A 510 -11.17 -17.93 35.31
N GLY A 511 -11.39 -18.60 36.44
CA GLY A 511 -11.47 -20.06 36.51
C GLY A 511 -10.15 -20.71 36.13
N LYS A 512 -10.21 -21.83 35.40
CA LYS A 512 -9.02 -22.57 34.93
C LYS A 512 -9.10 -22.81 33.40
N PRO A 513 -8.98 -21.76 32.58
CA PRO A 513 -9.02 -21.91 31.14
C PRO A 513 -7.75 -22.58 30.63
N ASN A 514 -7.85 -23.32 29.53
CA ASN A 514 -6.65 -23.89 28.88
C ASN A 514 -5.79 -22.82 28.21
N TRP A 515 -6.41 -21.71 27.78
CA TRP A 515 -5.74 -20.63 27.05
C TRP A 515 -6.17 -19.25 27.55
N ILE A 516 -5.20 -18.35 27.75
CA ILE A 516 -5.43 -16.90 27.78
C ILE A 516 -5.04 -16.31 26.43
N ILE A 517 -5.99 -15.63 25.79
CA ILE A 517 -5.82 -14.92 24.53
C ILE A 517 -5.68 -13.42 24.85
N SER A 518 -4.75 -12.78 24.13
CA SER A 518 -4.53 -11.35 24.14
C SER A 518 -4.40 -10.85 22.71
N ASN A 519 -5.54 -10.66 22.06
CA ASN A 519 -5.61 -10.04 20.74
C ASN A 519 -5.51 -8.52 20.86
N HIS A 520 -4.31 -7.97 20.67
CA HIS A 520 -4.09 -6.52 20.69
C HIS A 520 -4.51 -5.80 22.00
N ALA A 521 -4.28 -6.46 23.15
CA ALA A 521 -4.77 -6.03 24.47
C ALA A 521 -3.98 -4.87 25.14
N ASP A 522 -3.25 -4.06 24.37
CA ASP A 522 -2.50 -2.88 24.82
C ASP A 522 -1.74 -3.09 26.16
N GLN A 523 -2.19 -2.42 27.23
CA GLN A 523 -1.61 -2.41 28.58
C GLN A 523 -1.62 -3.79 29.26
N LEU A 524 -2.53 -4.68 28.85
CA LEU A 524 -2.63 -6.01 29.44
C LEU A 524 -1.52 -6.93 28.94
N THR A 525 -0.97 -6.68 27.74
CA THR A 525 0.01 -7.54 27.05
C THR A 525 1.12 -8.10 27.97
N PRO A 526 1.87 -7.30 28.75
CA PRO A 526 2.93 -7.81 29.63
C PRO A 526 2.42 -8.55 30.87
N TRP A 527 1.15 -8.34 31.27
CA TRP A 527 0.52 -9.01 32.42
C TRP A 527 -0.02 -10.40 32.09
N ILE A 528 -0.34 -10.68 30.83
CA ILE A 528 -0.91 -11.97 30.39
C ILE A 528 -0.05 -13.17 30.79
N PRO A 529 1.28 -13.18 30.57
CA PRO A 529 2.13 -14.29 31.02
C PRO A 529 2.11 -14.47 32.54
N ILE A 530 2.05 -13.37 33.31
CA ILE A 530 2.01 -13.41 34.78
C ILE A 530 0.72 -14.08 35.25
N TRP A 531 -0.43 -13.67 34.73
CA TRP A 531 -1.72 -14.26 35.11
C TRP A 531 -1.84 -15.73 34.69
N ALA A 532 -1.40 -16.07 33.47
CA ALA A 532 -1.38 -17.47 33.03
C ALA A 532 -0.46 -18.35 33.90
N THR A 533 0.63 -17.80 34.44
CA THR A 533 1.48 -18.49 35.41
C THR A 533 0.76 -18.74 36.73
N LYS A 534 0.05 -17.74 37.25
CA LYS A 534 -0.71 -17.85 38.51
C LYS A 534 -1.85 -18.86 38.45
N LEU A 535 -2.46 -19.07 37.29
CA LEU A 535 -3.56 -20.03 37.13
C LEU A 535 -3.10 -21.49 37.12
N ASN A 536 -1.82 -21.73 36.84
CA ASN A 536 -1.18 -23.04 36.64
C ASN A 536 -1.85 -23.89 35.53
N ASP A 537 -1.05 -24.51 34.65
CA ASP A 537 -1.57 -25.28 33.48
C ASP A 537 -2.37 -24.44 32.45
N CYS A 538 -1.94 -23.20 32.21
CA CYS A 538 -2.57 -22.30 31.23
C CYS A 538 -1.57 -21.84 30.15
N ASN A 539 -1.94 -22.05 28.88
CA ASN A 539 -1.18 -21.58 27.71
C ASN A 539 -1.57 -20.14 27.35
N THR A 540 -0.72 -19.45 26.58
CA THR A 540 -0.97 -18.06 26.18
C THR A 540 -0.83 -17.86 24.67
N PHE A 541 -1.70 -17.02 24.12
CA PHE A 541 -1.59 -16.51 22.75
C PHE A 541 -1.65 -14.98 22.78
N ILE A 542 -0.56 -14.32 22.38
CA ILE A 542 -0.41 -12.88 22.54
C ILE A 542 -0.08 -12.24 21.19
N ILE A 543 -0.81 -11.19 20.80
CA ILE A 543 -0.49 -10.35 19.63
C ILE A 543 -0.14 -8.93 20.12
N PRO A 544 1.15 -8.63 20.34
CA PRO A 544 1.57 -7.32 20.85
C PRO A 544 1.31 -6.20 19.83
N CYS A 545 0.56 -5.17 20.22
CA CYS A 545 0.33 -3.99 19.38
C CYS A 545 1.00 -2.74 19.97
N CYS A 546 0.47 -2.22 21.06
CA CYS A 546 0.92 -0.98 21.67
C CYS A 546 1.96 -1.28 22.75
N PRO A 547 3.11 -0.58 22.71
CA PRO A 547 4.22 -0.88 23.61
C PRO A 547 3.95 -0.30 25.01
N TYR A 548 3.54 -1.18 25.92
CA TYR A 548 3.36 -0.92 27.35
C TYR A 548 4.24 -1.89 28.16
N ASP A 549 4.93 -1.39 29.16
CA ASP A 549 5.52 -2.22 30.20
C ASP A 549 4.49 -2.47 31.31
N LEU A 550 4.89 -3.17 32.38
CA LEU A 550 4.00 -3.51 33.48
C LEU A 550 3.41 -2.29 34.21
N PHE A 551 4.09 -1.13 34.16
CA PHE A 551 3.76 0.05 34.97
C PHE A 551 3.39 1.28 34.14
N GLY A 552 3.48 1.20 32.81
CA GLY A 552 3.25 2.34 31.94
C GLY A 552 3.68 2.10 30.50
N LYS A 553 4.00 3.21 29.81
CA LYS A 553 4.43 3.14 28.40
C LYS A 553 5.84 2.58 28.33
N TYR A 554 5.99 1.50 27.56
CA TYR A 554 7.26 0.82 27.39
C TYR A 554 8.34 1.77 26.91
N GLN A 555 9.47 1.74 27.60
CA GLN A 555 10.70 2.41 27.20
C GLN A 555 11.64 1.41 26.55
N ARG A 556 12.28 1.84 25.47
CA ARG A 556 13.13 0.97 24.67
C ARG A 556 14.38 0.54 25.46
N GLN A 557 14.55 -0.77 25.65
CA GLN A 557 15.67 -1.37 26.38
C GLN A 557 16.76 -1.97 25.47
N HIS A 558 16.43 -2.39 24.24
CA HIS A 558 17.40 -3.03 23.34
C HIS A 558 17.97 -2.06 22.29
N ASN A 559 19.26 -1.76 22.40
CA ASN A 559 20.00 -0.93 21.45
C ASN A 559 20.13 -1.61 20.07
N GLY A 560 20.22 -0.83 18.99
CA GLY A 560 20.33 -1.33 17.61
C GLY A 560 19.04 -1.88 16.95
N GLN A 561 18.02 -2.25 17.72
CA GLN A 561 16.73 -2.76 17.20
C GLN A 561 15.70 -1.65 16.84
N SER A 562 14.59 -1.98 16.17
CA SER A 562 13.45 -1.05 16.07
C SER A 562 12.71 -0.96 17.41
N HIS A 563 11.96 0.12 17.68
CA HIS A 563 11.18 0.25 18.91
C HIS A 563 10.23 -0.93 19.14
N TYR A 564 9.53 -1.36 18.07
CA TYR A 564 8.62 -2.51 18.13
C TYR A 564 9.37 -3.83 18.32
N ARG A 565 10.54 -4.02 17.69
CA ARG A 565 11.34 -5.23 17.90
C ARG A 565 11.89 -5.30 19.33
N SER A 566 12.32 -4.16 19.89
CA SER A 566 12.70 -4.06 21.30
C SER A 566 11.55 -4.47 22.21
N TYR A 567 10.33 -3.99 21.93
CA TYR A 567 9.15 -4.36 22.70
C TYR A 567 8.82 -5.86 22.62
N LEU A 568 8.95 -6.49 21.45
CA LEU A 568 8.76 -7.93 21.31
C LEU A 568 9.76 -8.74 22.13
N LEU A 569 11.02 -8.32 22.18
CA LEU A 569 12.06 -8.97 23.00
C LEU A 569 11.71 -8.87 24.49
N TYR A 570 11.27 -7.70 24.95
CA TYR A 570 10.81 -7.50 26.33
C TYR A 570 9.67 -8.45 26.72
N ILE A 571 8.65 -8.60 25.88
CA ILE A 571 7.55 -9.56 26.14
C ILE A 571 8.07 -11.00 26.17
N GLN A 572 8.97 -11.35 25.25
CA GLN A 572 9.59 -12.68 25.22
C GLN A 572 10.43 -12.95 26.47
N GLU A 573 11.17 -11.97 26.98
CA GLU A 573 11.94 -12.07 28.23
C GLU A 573 11.06 -12.30 29.46
N ILE A 574 9.92 -11.61 29.55
CA ILE A 574 8.92 -11.88 30.60
C ILE A 574 8.43 -13.32 30.52
N MET A 575 8.03 -13.77 29.34
CA MET A 575 7.51 -15.13 29.15
C MET A 575 8.56 -16.19 29.48
N ASN A 576 9.82 -15.99 29.05
CA ASN A 576 10.93 -16.89 29.36
C ASN A 576 11.25 -16.92 30.86
N SER A 577 11.22 -15.77 31.55
CA SER A 577 11.45 -15.68 33.00
C SER A 577 10.37 -16.42 33.81
N LEU A 578 9.22 -16.65 33.20
CA LEU A 578 8.10 -17.39 33.76
C LEU A 578 8.02 -18.83 33.21
N ASP A 579 9.08 -19.38 32.62
CA ASP A 579 9.18 -20.75 32.07
C ASP A 579 8.19 -21.10 30.93
N PHE A 580 7.74 -20.13 30.14
CA PHE A 580 7.04 -20.49 28.91
C PHE A 580 8.02 -20.99 27.85
N SER A 581 7.63 -22.03 27.12
CA SER A 581 8.20 -22.31 25.79
C SER A 581 7.57 -21.32 24.81
N VAL A 582 8.34 -20.29 24.44
CA VAL A 582 7.85 -19.17 23.62
C VAL A 582 8.18 -19.40 22.16
N ASN A 583 7.15 -19.60 21.34
CA ASN A 583 7.29 -19.63 19.89
C ASN A 583 6.70 -18.37 19.27
N GLN A 584 7.42 -17.77 18.33
CA GLN A 584 7.01 -16.56 17.61
C GLN A 584 6.58 -16.94 16.19
N ASP A 585 5.45 -16.41 15.71
CA ASP A 585 4.99 -16.58 14.33
C ASP A 585 4.57 -15.24 13.71
N LEU A 586 4.41 -15.26 12.38
CA LEU A 586 3.85 -14.19 11.59
C LEU A 586 2.46 -14.58 11.08
N LEU A 587 1.43 -13.87 11.55
CA LEU A 587 0.04 -14.09 11.20
C LEU A 587 -0.32 -13.57 9.81
N ARG A 588 -1.37 -14.13 9.21
CA ARG A 588 -1.94 -13.68 7.92
C ARG A 588 -3.08 -12.68 8.14
N ILE A 589 -2.77 -11.52 8.70
CA ILE A 589 -3.73 -10.44 8.99
C ILE A 589 -3.36 -9.13 8.27
N PRO A 590 -4.32 -8.21 8.01
CA PRO A 590 -4.09 -6.91 7.37
C PRO A 590 -3.50 -5.86 8.34
N SER A 591 -2.54 -6.26 9.18
CA SER A 591 -1.86 -5.42 10.17
C SER A 591 -0.35 -5.37 9.91
N THR A 592 0.27 -4.22 10.21
CA THR A 592 1.73 -4.07 10.21
C THR A 592 2.38 -4.70 11.44
N LYS A 593 1.59 -4.97 12.50
CA LYS A 593 1.98 -5.62 13.75
C LYS A 593 1.35 -7.01 13.84
N ARG A 594 1.76 -7.88 12.93
CA ARG A 594 1.21 -9.23 12.71
C ARG A 594 2.04 -10.35 13.34
N ILE A 595 2.83 -10.03 14.36
CA ILE A 595 3.65 -11.02 15.08
C ILE A 595 2.85 -11.48 16.28
N CYS A 596 2.77 -12.79 16.49
CA CYS A 596 2.20 -13.37 17.70
C CYS A 596 3.24 -14.19 18.47
N PHE A 597 2.99 -14.35 19.76
CA PHE A 597 3.67 -15.30 20.63
C PHE A 597 2.67 -16.38 21.05
N VAL A 598 3.09 -17.64 20.87
CA VAL A 598 2.43 -18.82 21.42
C VAL A 598 3.30 -19.28 22.59
N GLY A 599 2.81 -19.08 23.81
CA GLY A 599 3.46 -19.54 25.03
C GLY A 599 2.85 -20.85 25.49
N ARG A 600 3.60 -21.94 25.41
CA ARG A 600 3.18 -23.26 25.89
C ARG A 600 3.92 -23.66 27.16
N ARG A 601 3.30 -24.51 27.96
CA ARG A 601 3.95 -25.17 29.10
C ARG A 601 3.81 -26.67 28.99
N GLU A 602 4.93 -27.36 29.13
CA GLU A 602 4.93 -28.83 29.27
C GLU A 602 4.72 -29.25 30.73
N LYS A 603 5.10 -28.39 31.68
CA LYS A 603 5.02 -28.64 33.12
C LYS A 603 4.50 -27.40 33.85
N PRO A 604 3.82 -27.59 35.00
CA PRO A 604 3.52 -26.52 35.96
C PRO A 604 4.75 -25.67 36.27
N CYS A 605 4.55 -24.37 36.46
CA CYS A 605 5.62 -23.48 36.86
C CYS A 605 5.95 -23.72 38.34
N GLU A 606 7.20 -24.04 38.65
CA GLU A 606 7.68 -24.15 40.03
C GLU A 606 8.04 -22.78 40.59
N ASN A 607 7.79 -22.57 41.89
CA ASN A 607 8.09 -21.32 42.60
C ASN A 607 7.44 -20.07 41.95
N VAL A 608 6.14 -20.17 41.65
CA VAL A 608 5.35 -19.13 40.97
C VAL A 608 5.55 -17.75 41.61
N GLU A 609 5.40 -17.65 42.93
CA GLU A 609 5.51 -16.39 43.66
C GLU A 609 6.89 -15.76 43.48
N LEU A 610 7.96 -16.54 43.63
CA LEU A 610 9.34 -16.05 43.47
C LEU A 610 9.63 -15.58 42.04
N LYS A 611 9.13 -16.29 41.02
CA LYS A 611 9.35 -15.90 39.61
C LYS A 611 8.53 -14.67 39.24
N VAL A 612 7.29 -14.59 39.71
CA VAL A 612 6.46 -13.40 39.53
C VAL A 612 7.09 -12.22 40.24
N GLU A 613 7.56 -12.38 41.47
CA GLU A 613 8.27 -11.33 42.21
C GLU A 613 9.57 -10.93 41.50
N ALA A 614 10.33 -11.86 40.95
CA ALA A 614 11.51 -11.57 40.14
C ALA A 614 11.16 -10.73 38.90
N VAL A 615 10.08 -11.05 38.18
CA VAL A 615 9.62 -10.27 37.02
C VAL A 615 9.13 -8.88 37.44
N LEU A 616 8.42 -8.77 38.56
CA LEU A 616 7.92 -7.49 39.09
C LEU A 616 9.03 -6.62 39.68
N SER A 617 10.11 -7.23 40.20
CA SER A 617 11.25 -6.55 40.82
C SER A 617 12.41 -6.29 39.84
N GLN A 618 12.38 -6.88 38.64
CA GLN A 618 13.33 -6.55 37.58
C GLN A 618 13.33 -5.02 37.36
N PRO A 619 14.51 -4.38 37.24
CA PRO A 619 14.62 -2.93 36.99
C PRO A 619 13.97 -2.48 35.67
N CYS A 620 13.47 -3.44 34.89
CA CYS A 620 12.51 -3.29 33.80
C CYS A 620 11.17 -2.64 34.21
N GLY A 621 10.95 -2.40 35.52
CA GLY A 621 9.93 -1.50 36.03
C GLY A 621 10.30 -0.93 37.40
N ARG A 622 10.67 0.35 37.48
CA ARG A 622 10.59 1.06 38.76
C ARG A 622 9.21 1.69 38.93
N PRO A 623 8.53 1.46 40.05
CA PRO A 623 7.53 2.36 40.60
C PRO A 623 8.23 3.63 41.11
N LEU A 624 7.68 4.81 40.82
CA LEU A 624 7.87 5.97 41.70
C LEU A 624 7.15 5.62 43.01
N HIS A 625 7.91 5.29 44.05
CA HIS A 625 7.36 4.95 45.36
C HIS A 625 6.61 6.17 45.94
N VAL A 626 5.40 5.90 46.45
CA VAL A 626 4.35 6.84 46.91
C VAL A 626 4.69 7.47 48.28
N SER A 627 5.95 7.69 48.63
CA SER A 627 6.32 8.17 49.98
C SER A 627 7.28 9.37 50.02
N SER A 628 7.53 10.06 48.91
CA SER A 628 8.50 11.17 48.87
C SER A 628 7.88 12.55 48.68
N ILE A 629 6.59 12.73 48.98
CA ILE A 629 5.94 14.05 48.96
C ILE A 629 6.29 14.89 50.20
N GLU A 630 6.83 14.33 51.27
CA GLU A 630 7.12 15.13 52.45
C GLU A 630 8.50 14.82 53.02
N LYS A 631 9.26 15.91 53.20
CA LYS A 631 10.44 16.09 54.04
C LYS A 631 11.79 16.08 53.34
N LEU A 632 12.25 17.32 53.15
CA LEU A 632 13.55 17.85 53.60
C LEU A 632 14.77 17.29 52.86
N ALA A 633 15.45 18.11 52.04
CA ALA A 633 16.40 19.11 52.54
C ALA A 633 17.43 18.47 53.47
N ASP A 634 18.56 18.02 52.92
CA ASP A 634 19.86 18.62 53.20
C ASP A 634 21.01 17.80 52.60
N ASN A 635 22.02 18.53 52.16
CA ASN A 635 23.40 18.15 51.87
C ASN A 635 23.75 17.54 50.49
N SER A 636 24.33 18.46 49.72
CA SER A 636 25.43 18.39 48.77
C SER A 636 26.39 17.19 48.79
N ASP A 637 26.92 16.97 47.58
CA ASP A 637 28.23 16.40 47.23
C ASP A 637 28.47 14.89 47.41
N LYS A 638 28.45 14.18 46.28
CA LYS A 638 29.67 13.65 45.64
C LYS A 638 29.36 12.91 44.33
N LYS A 639 30.14 13.23 43.30
CA LYS A 639 30.29 12.44 42.06
C LYS A 639 30.84 11.05 42.38
N SER A 640 30.26 10.02 41.79
CA SER A 640 31.04 8.90 41.26
C SER A 640 30.32 8.23 40.09
N ASN A 641 31.05 8.10 38.99
CA ASN A 641 30.70 7.47 37.74
C ASN A 641 30.33 6.00 37.90
N THR A 642 29.06 5.66 37.63
CA THR A 642 28.55 4.45 36.96
C THR A 642 27.02 4.56 36.96
N GLY A 643 26.32 4.25 35.87
CA GLY A 643 24.85 4.23 35.88
C GLY A 643 24.29 3.93 34.49
N GLU A 644 23.61 2.81 34.29
CA GLU A 644 22.20 2.55 34.68
C GLU A 644 21.20 3.51 34.01
N ASN A 645 20.10 2.92 33.56
CA ASN A 645 19.00 3.54 32.81
C ASN A 645 18.45 4.79 33.52
N ASP A 646 18.92 5.97 33.11
CA ASP A 646 18.43 7.26 33.59
C ASP A 646 17.30 7.81 32.69
N PRO A 647 16.05 7.94 33.18
CA PRO A 647 14.92 8.55 32.48
C PRO A 647 15.17 10.02 32.06
N SER A 648 16.20 10.68 32.60
CA SER A 648 16.59 12.04 32.24
C SER A 648 17.04 12.20 30.78
N ARG A 649 17.40 11.10 30.10
CA ARG A 649 18.02 11.12 28.76
C ARG A 649 17.05 11.16 27.58
N ASN A 650 15.76 11.40 27.78
CA ASN A 650 14.79 11.61 26.68
C ASN A 650 14.75 13.09 26.25
N CYS A 651 14.83 13.41 24.95
CA CYS A 651 14.76 14.80 24.46
C CYS A 651 13.47 15.55 24.89
N ASN A 652 12.41 14.84 25.31
CA ASN A 652 11.20 15.43 25.88
C ASN A 652 11.32 15.82 27.37
N ASN A 653 12.36 15.36 28.06
CA ASN A 653 12.65 15.62 29.46
C ASN A 653 13.74 16.70 29.64
N LEU A 654 14.17 17.35 28.56
CA LEU A 654 15.08 18.49 28.63
C LEU A 654 14.39 19.67 29.35
N PRO A 655 15.14 20.46 30.13
CA PRO A 655 14.61 21.68 30.73
C PRO A 655 14.00 22.58 29.67
N ARG A 656 12.76 23.06 29.90
CA ARG A 656 12.06 23.91 28.92
C ARG A 656 12.84 25.19 28.60
N SER A 657 13.47 25.78 29.62
CA SER A 657 14.35 26.95 29.47
C SER A 657 15.48 26.70 28.46
N PHE A 658 16.13 25.54 28.55
CA PHE A 658 17.17 25.14 27.61
C PHE A 658 16.62 24.91 26.20
N THR A 659 15.50 24.19 26.07
CA THR A 659 14.92 23.93 24.76
C THR A 659 14.45 25.20 24.08
N ASP A 660 13.84 26.12 24.82
CA ASP A 660 13.32 27.38 24.30
C ASP A 660 14.47 28.30 23.84
N GLU A 661 15.55 28.38 24.62
CA GLU A 661 16.75 29.15 24.26
C GLU A 661 17.47 28.57 23.03
N LEU A 662 17.58 27.24 22.94
CA LEU A 662 18.19 26.59 21.78
C LEU A 662 17.33 26.75 20.52
N VAL A 663 16.01 26.61 20.64
CA VAL A 663 15.06 26.89 19.55
C VAL A 663 15.20 28.35 19.10
N TYR A 664 15.34 29.28 20.04
CA TYR A 664 15.55 30.70 19.73
C TYR A 664 16.85 30.94 18.98
N ARG A 665 18.00 30.43 19.46
CA ARG A 665 19.30 30.56 18.79
C ARG A 665 19.29 30.00 17.36
N ILE A 666 18.70 28.82 17.15
CA ILE A 666 18.61 28.20 15.83
C ILE A 666 17.69 29.02 14.92
N ALA A 667 16.55 29.49 15.42
CA ALA A 667 15.65 30.33 14.65
C ALA A 667 16.29 31.67 14.28
N ALA A 668 17.01 32.31 15.20
CA ALA A 668 17.75 33.55 14.95
C ALA A 668 18.83 33.35 13.88
N TYR A 669 19.58 32.25 13.94
CA TYR A 669 20.56 31.88 12.92
C TYR A 669 19.91 31.73 11.53
N LEU A 670 18.77 31.03 11.44
CA LEU A 670 18.04 30.89 10.18
C LEU A 670 17.50 32.24 9.66
N LEU A 671 17.10 33.14 10.56
CA LEU A 671 16.56 34.46 10.22
C LEU A 671 17.61 35.48 9.75
N GLN A 672 18.91 35.21 9.95
CA GLN A 672 19.99 36.03 9.38
C GLN A 672 19.89 36.12 7.85
N THR A 673 19.44 35.04 7.21
CA THR A 673 19.13 35.06 5.78
C THR A 673 17.74 35.65 5.57
N LYS A 674 17.67 36.93 5.16
CA LYS A 674 16.40 37.63 4.92
C LYS A 674 15.78 37.20 3.60
N ARG A 675 14.84 36.25 3.67
CA ARG A 675 14.01 35.81 2.53
C ARG A 675 12.57 36.28 2.75
N LEU A 676 12.23 37.43 2.20
CA LEU A 676 10.93 38.05 2.42
C LEU A 676 9.85 37.46 1.52
N LYS A 677 8.70 37.15 2.10
CA LYS A 677 7.49 36.67 1.43
C LYS A 677 6.33 37.60 1.78
N ARG A 678 5.59 38.09 0.79
CA ARG A 678 4.32 38.79 1.05
C ARG A 678 3.23 37.77 1.31
N ILE A 679 2.59 37.86 2.47
CA ILE A 679 1.50 36.99 2.92
C ILE A 679 0.27 37.86 3.11
N ARG A 680 -0.81 37.52 2.41
CA ARG A 680 -2.09 38.21 2.58
C ARG A 680 -2.85 37.54 3.73
N LEU A 681 -3.03 38.28 4.83
CA LEU A 681 -3.70 37.76 6.03
C LEU A 681 -5.22 37.87 5.90
N ASP A 682 -5.69 39.01 5.38
CA ASP A 682 -7.11 39.29 5.11
C ASP A 682 -7.27 40.22 3.88
N LYS A 683 -8.48 40.75 3.64
CA LYS A 683 -8.76 41.61 2.48
C LYS A 683 -7.94 42.92 2.49
N GLN A 684 -7.51 43.41 3.66
CA GLN A 684 -6.88 44.72 3.87
C GLN A 684 -5.43 44.66 4.41
N ARG A 685 -5.02 43.57 5.08
CA ARG A 685 -3.68 43.39 5.67
C ARG A 685 -2.80 42.46 4.83
N VAL A 686 -1.65 42.99 4.44
CA VAL A 686 -0.54 42.24 3.83
C VAL A 686 0.65 42.30 4.77
N LEU A 687 1.15 41.14 5.16
CA LEU A 687 2.32 40.97 6.01
C LEU A 687 3.53 40.62 5.14
N THR A 688 4.62 41.40 5.24
CA THR A 688 5.91 41.01 4.68
C THR A 688 6.64 40.16 5.72
N TRP A 689 6.73 38.85 5.46
CA TRP A 689 7.19 37.85 6.42
C TRP A 689 8.53 37.26 6.01
N ASN A 690 9.51 37.29 6.91
CA ASN A 690 10.81 36.68 6.68
C ASN A 690 10.74 35.14 6.86
N LEU A 691 10.93 34.38 5.78
CA LEU A 691 10.99 32.92 5.79
C LEU A 691 12.27 32.37 6.44
N GLY A 692 13.31 33.18 6.58
CA GLY A 692 14.65 32.72 6.90
C GLY A 692 15.30 31.92 5.76
N GLY A 693 16.51 31.42 6.04
CA GLY A 693 17.28 30.53 5.19
C GLY A 693 17.09 29.05 5.52
N GLU A 694 17.90 28.21 4.90
CA GLU A 694 18.02 26.78 5.22
C GLU A 694 19.45 26.48 5.68
N ALA A 695 19.60 25.70 6.74
CA ALA A 695 20.90 25.29 7.27
C ALA A 695 21.03 23.76 7.28
N LYS A 696 22.25 23.21 7.12
CA LYS A 696 22.44 21.77 7.36
C LYS A 696 22.35 21.52 8.86
N ILE A 697 21.91 20.32 9.25
CA ILE A 697 21.87 19.92 10.66
C ILE A 697 23.26 20.01 11.31
N SER A 698 24.33 19.74 10.54
CA SER A 698 25.73 19.92 10.96
C SER A 698 26.05 21.37 11.37
N ASP A 699 25.48 22.35 10.67
CA ASP A 699 25.78 23.75 10.88
C ASP A 699 25.02 24.26 12.11
N CYS A 700 23.77 23.80 12.28
CA CYS A 700 23.00 24.03 13.50
C CYS A 700 23.66 23.41 14.75
N LEU A 701 24.40 22.31 14.60
CA LEU A 701 25.16 21.72 15.70
C LEU A 701 26.33 22.61 16.15
N LEU A 702 26.85 23.48 15.29
CA LEU A 702 27.93 24.42 15.67
C LEU A 702 27.44 25.51 16.63
N LEU A 703 26.13 25.76 16.69
CA LEU A 703 25.51 26.73 17.59
C LEU A 703 25.45 26.26 19.05
N LEU A 704 25.69 24.97 19.30
CA LEU A 704 25.77 24.42 20.64
C LEU A 704 27.21 24.51 21.15
N ASP A 705 27.38 24.85 22.42
CA ASP A 705 28.68 24.79 23.09
C ASP A 705 29.12 23.33 23.34
N ALA A 706 30.29 23.14 23.94
CA ALA A 706 30.85 21.81 24.19
C ALA A 706 30.02 20.99 25.19
N GLU A 707 29.44 21.63 26.21
CA GLU A 707 28.60 20.98 27.23
C GLU A 707 27.24 20.60 26.64
N GLU A 708 26.64 21.50 25.87
CA GLU A 708 25.38 21.30 25.17
C GLU A 708 25.49 20.21 24.09
N LYS A 709 26.61 20.16 23.35
CA LYS A 709 26.89 19.06 22.39
C LYS A 709 27.00 17.72 23.10
N LEU A 710 27.67 17.68 24.25
CA LEU A 710 27.80 16.47 25.06
C LEU A 710 26.45 16.05 25.63
N MET A 711 25.65 17.01 26.12
CA MET A 711 24.27 16.80 26.56
C MET A 711 23.45 16.17 25.42
N MET A 712 23.43 16.78 24.23
CA MET A 712 22.67 16.28 23.08
C MET A 712 23.16 14.92 22.54
N LYS A 713 24.43 14.58 22.73
CA LYS A 713 25.00 13.26 22.40
C LYS A 713 24.54 12.18 23.39
N ASN A 714 24.29 12.56 24.63
CA ASN A 714 23.84 11.69 25.71
C ASN A 714 22.31 11.49 25.74
N MET A 715 21.54 12.25 24.94
CA MET A 715 20.08 12.11 24.83
C MET A 715 19.66 11.09 23.75
N PHE A 716 18.65 10.27 24.05
CA PHE A 716 18.01 9.36 23.10
C PHE A 716 17.38 10.12 21.93
N GLY A 717 17.77 9.77 20.71
CA GLY A 717 17.33 10.41 19.47
C GLY A 717 18.09 11.68 19.07
N GLY A 718 18.92 12.23 19.98
CA GLY A 718 19.83 13.34 19.75
C GLY A 718 19.21 14.63 19.17
N PHE A 719 20.08 15.51 18.66
CA PHE A 719 19.71 16.84 18.15
C PHE A 719 18.62 16.85 17.07
N LYS A 720 18.62 15.84 16.19
CA LYS A 720 17.61 15.69 15.16
C LYS A 720 16.20 15.46 15.73
N THR A 721 16.08 14.80 16.88
CA THR A 721 14.79 14.53 17.52
C THR A 721 14.24 15.78 18.21
N LEU A 722 15.10 16.58 18.85
CA LEU A 722 14.72 17.88 19.41
C LEU A 722 14.10 18.80 18.34
N LEU A 723 14.72 18.89 17.17
CA LEU A 723 14.20 19.68 16.05
C LEU A 723 12.83 19.18 15.55
N LYS A 724 12.61 17.86 15.56
CA LYS A 724 11.33 17.25 15.17
C LYS A 724 10.24 17.47 16.20
N ASN A 725 10.58 17.46 17.49
CA ASN A 725 9.62 17.69 18.56
C ASN A 725 9.12 19.15 18.54
N ASN A 726 10.00 20.09 18.19
CA ASN A 726 9.70 21.50 17.92
C ASN A 726 9.16 21.74 16.49
N HIS A 727 8.23 20.89 16.05
CA HIS A 727 7.60 20.93 14.73
C HIS A 727 6.79 22.20 14.48
N GLN A 728 6.41 22.93 15.52
CA GLN A 728 5.78 24.24 15.39
C GLN A 728 6.74 25.17 14.63
N THR A 729 7.98 25.26 15.09
CA THR A 729 8.99 26.20 14.59
C THR A 729 9.74 25.67 13.38
N PHE A 730 10.15 24.39 13.38
CA PHE A 730 11.07 23.85 12.37
C PHE A 730 10.45 22.83 11.43
N GLN A 731 10.96 22.81 10.20
CA GLN A 731 10.72 21.78 9.19
C GLN A 731 12.06 21.19 8.73
N ILE A 732 12.15 19.86 8.69
CA ILE A 732 13.35 19.15 8.21
C ILE A 732 13.05 18.52 6.85
N GLN A 733 13.83 18.89 5.82
CA GLN A 733 13.73 18.33 4.48
C GLN A 733 15.13 18.04 3.93
N ALA A 734 15.35 16.84 3.39
CA ALA A 734 16.62 16.43 2.79
C ALA A 734 17.89 16.69 3.66
N GLY A 735 17.78 16.55 4.99
CA GLY A 735 18.90 16.77 5.91
C GLY A 735 19.19 18.23 6.26
N LYS A 736 18.36 19.17 5.81
CA LYS A 736 18.42 20.59 6.15
C LYS A 736 17.26 20.99 7.07
N VAL A 737 17.48 22.02 7.87
CA VAL A 737 16.51 22.64 8.79
C VAL A 737 16.15 24.02 8.26
N ARG A 738 14.86 24.35 8.30
CA ARG A 738 14.35 25.69 8.02
C ARG A 738 13.18 26.02 8.94
N LEU A 739 12.81 27.29 9.01
CA LEU A 739 11.56 27.69 9.65
C LEU A 739 10.36 27.11 8.88
N ARG A 740 9.35 26.70 9.63
CA ARG A 740 8.15 26.09 9.05
C ARG A 740 7.23 27.16 8.46
N ASP A 741 6.97 27.08 7.16
CA ASP A 741 6.05 27.99 6.46
C ASP A 741 4.59 27.52 6.59
N TRP A 742 3.92 28.00 7.63
CA TRP A 742 2.51 27.69 7.90
C TRP A 742 1.53 28.31 6.88
N SER A 743 1.95 29.30 6.07
CA SER A 743 1.08 29.92 5.06
C SER A 743 0.77 29.01 3.86
N THR A 744 1.51 27.90 3.73
CA THR A 744 1.36 26.93 2.62
C THR A 744 0.66 25.64 3.04
N VAL A 745 0.32 25.51 4.32
CA VAL A 745 -0.26 24.28 4.88
C VAL A 745 -1.77 24.43 4.93
N GLU A 746 -2.51 23.53 4.26
CA GLU A 746 -3.96 23.44 4.43
C GLU A 746 -4.30 22.90 5.82
N ILE A 747 -4.90 23.75 6.65
CA ILE A 747 -5.32 23.40 8.01
C ILE A 747 -6.80 23.02 7.96
N LYS A 748 -7.10 21.74 8.19
CA LYS A 748 -8.49 21.26 8.35
C LYS A 748 -9.03 21.76 9.68
N HIS A 749 -9.89 22.79 9.65
CA HIS A 749 -10.57 23.29 10.84
C HIS A 749 -11.54 22.23 11.40
N LYS A 750 -11.09 21.50 12.42
CA LYS A 750 -11.99 20.92 13.42
C LYS A 750 -11.99 21.84 14.62
N GLU A 751 -13.14 21.96 15.27
CA GLU A 751 -13.30 22.64 16.57
C GLU A 751 -12.38 21.99 17.61
N MET A 752 -11.14 22.48 17.71
CA MET A 752 -10.16 22.04 18.70
C MET A 752 -9.85 23.22 19.62
N LYS A 753 -10.00 23.03 20.93
CA LYS A 753 -9.53 24.00 21.93
C LYS A 753 -8.01 24.17 21.80
N LYS A 754 -7.55 25.40 21.55
CA LYS A 754 -6.11 25.73 21.42
C LYS A 754 -5.47 25.71 22.82
N THR A 755 -4.52 24.80 23.06
CA THR A 755 -3.92 24.60 24.40
C THR A 755 -2.45 25.00 24.50
N LYS A 756 -1.77 25.32 23.39
CA LYS A 756 -0.35 25.70 23.37
C LYS A 756 -0.14 27.08 22.74
N PRO A 757 0.77 27.92 23.29
CA PRO A 757 1.07 29.24 22.72
C PRO A 757 1.72 29.15 21.34
N CYS A 758 1.50 30.17 20.52
CA CYS A 758 2.03 30.28 19.18
C CYS A 758 3.45 30.85 19.19
N TRP A 759 4.47 30.02 18.92
CA TRP A 759 5.87 30.47 18.89
C TRP A 759 6.11 31.62 17.89
N PHE A 760 5.46 31.59 16.71
CA PHE A 760 5.63 32.67 15.74
C PHE A 760 4.95 33.98 16.18
N ASP A 761 3.86 33.90 16.95
CA ASP A 761 3.21 35.09 17.50
C ASP A 761 4.08 35.73 18.59
N SER A 762 4.66 34.90 19.47
CA SER A 762 5.43 35.37 20.62
C SER A 762 6.87 35.77 20.30
N THR A 763 7.48 35.17 19.27
CA THR A 763 8.96 35.16 19.15
C THR A 763 9.48 35.51 17.75
N HIS A 764 8.69 35.34 16.69
CA HIS A 764 9.14 35.69 15.34
C HIS A 764 9.07 37.21 15.11
N PRO A 765 10.09 37.86 14.52
CA PRO A 765 10.16 39.33 14.40
C PRO A 765 9.06 39.95 13.53
N ASN A 766 8.39 39.15 12.71
CA ASN A 766 7.26 39.58 11.89
C ASN A 766 5.90 39.02 12.38
N GLY A 767 5.86 38.41 13.56
CA GLY A 767 4.67 37.76 14.09
C GLY A 767 4.28 36.48 13.33
N CYS A 768 3.10 35.93 13.66
CA CYS A 768 2.59 34.73 13.02
C CYS A 768 2.15 34.99 11.57
N PRO A 769 2.51 34.11 10.61
CA PRO A 769 2.06 34.24 9.22
C PRO A 769 0.57 33.86 9.01
N LEU A 770 -0.16 33.55 10.09
CA LEU A 770 -1.58 33.23 10.09
C LEU A 770 -2.34 34.17 11.03
N THR A 771 -3.62 34.40 10.73
CA THR A 771 -4.53 35.11 11.63
C THR A 771 -4.89 34.25 12.85
N SER A 772 -5.27 34.90 13.96
CA SER A 772 -5.60 34.25 15.24
C SER A 772 -6.63 33.12 15.09
N ASP A 773 -7.65 33.30 14.25
CA ASP A 773 -8.68 32.31 13.94
C ASP A 773 -8.09 31.08 13.23
N LYS A 774 -7.22 31.29 12.23
CA LYS A 774 -6.65 30.24 11.36
C LYS A 774 -5.45 29.50 11.95
N CYS A 775 -4.75 30.10 12.92
CA CYS A 775 -3.59 29.48 13.55
C CYS A 775 -4.01 28.30 14.45
N PRO A 776 -3.36 27.12 14.39
CA PRO A 776 -3.70 25.99 15.25
C PRO A 776 -3.18 26.15 16.70
N PHE A 777 -2.46 27.24 16.98
CA PHE A 777 -1.87 27.55 18.29
C PHE A 777 -2.46 28.86 18.84
N LEU A 778 -2.39 29.04 20.17
CA LEU A 778 -2.96 30.18 20.88
C LEU A 778 -2.11 31.45 20.64
N HIS A 779 -2.71 32.52 20.11
CA HIS A 779 -2.07 33.83 20.03
C HIS A 779 -2.29 34.58 21.34
N THR A 780 -1.28 35.30 21.80
CA THR A 780 -1.27 35.97 23.11
C THR A 780 -2.07 37.29 23.12
N TYR A 781 -2.36 37.85 21.94
CA TYR A 781 -3.19 39.05 21.80
C TYR A 781 -4.42 38.75 20.93
N ILE A 782 -5.59 38.73 21.55
CA ILE A 782 -6.88 38.79 20.86
C ILE A 782 -7.14 40.28 20.61
N PHE A 783 -7.01 40.73 19.36
CA PHE A 783 -7.62 41.98 18.92
C PHE A 783 -8.93 41.67 18.21
#